data_AF-A0AAE3G9Z0-F1
#
_entry.id   AF-A0AAE3G9Z0-F1
#
_cell.length_a   1.000
_cell.length_b   1.000
_cell.length_c   1.000
_cell.angle_alpha   90.00
_cell.angle_beta   90.00
_cell.angle_gamma   90.00
#
_symmetry.space_group_name_H-M   'P 1'
#
loop_
_entity.id
_entity.type
_entity.pdbx_description
1 polymer ?
#
loop_
_entity_poly.entity_id
_entity_poly.type
_entity_poly.pdbx_seq_one_letter_code
_entity_poly.pdbx_strand_id
1 'polypeptide(L)'
;MTTVSDPATATSAADTSPEATADRPGNSRLTGLGVGALVCVAVAVLAQLPFLRNRLFYIWDDSAVQFMPTWHFLGQRLMAGEWPVLFNADSWMGGNFSAEALFGVWNPVNVANYLLVAQFSDLALAALVLKTEFLVLLALGTYLLTREYGAKRGPAAVVAIALPFSGFTLFYDTSLWAGGLIAFTTLPYLWWMARRLARGVANPLWAFLFGGLAVTSGNPYGVLGVCAVLFALIVEFWFRGWRSRRTETAETAEATSAAGAGGSGAGGSGAGGSGQARRSGRLAALLPVGEDRRSVLRLLVVGVLIGLVVPLVFLPLLGNADVTWRTNQGFMSTGRMTPQLSDFLNLAIPSHEPMIDGFSANKLAVPGMYFAWFVVPLLPWLNWRVLRARWRGLLGVFVVAAGYCLFAVGPSDLWMFRFPLRHVEVIYLALGVVFAVLLSAGLRTDRVRVRALVTGLVLVVNGWLAFATQPFGWRRHLVSLALLGVATAVVVLLTRRSALRLVYPVITLVTAIALALQVLWFPFNRDVANYGFSRSIPELKEVASHYKGTTFQVADVFQANLPTRPDAEQARKTFLFGNVDLVAGVDMVGSYTGMGFRSFSDTVCMGYQGSTCANSWYALQRPTELAGAQLLDLLRLETVVIDRLLIPNPTVPAGWRITQQDRVATVLQRVDSLPWPSGRLSWNSDNVTILDNGSTDDRRETVRFSRTGDQPAQLAFARLAWPGYQATVDGTPVPTHEGPAGLLVVDLPPGIDGGDLTLTWEPRGLTFGLASGAFALLAALVLAVVTRVRRRGHGRFGSASLPG
;
A
#
# COMPACT_ATOMS: atom_id res chain seq x y z
N MET A 1 -13.03 -14.03 -97.84
CA MET A 1 -12.87 -13.36 -96.53
C MET A 1 -12.70 -14.43 -95.47
N THR A 2 -11.54 -14.38 -94.79
CA THR A 2 -11.22 -14.89 -93.44
C THR A 2 -11.26 -16.40 -93.14
N THR A 3 -10.16 -17.07 -93.53
CA THR A 3 -9.20 -17.91 -92.75
C THR A 3 -9.58 -18.34 -91.31
N VAL A 4 -9.65 -19.64 -90.96
CA VAL A 4 -8.62 -20.70 -90.68
C VAL A 4 -8.33 -20.90 -89.18
N SER A 5 -8.40 -22.18 -88.81
CA SER A 5 -8.04 -23.02 -87.64
C SER A 5 -6.98 -22.56 -86.62
N ASP A 6 -7.16 -22.86 -85.31
CA ASP A 6 -6.44 -23.93 -84.55
C ASP A 6 -6.69 -23.93 -83.01
N PRO A 7 -6.34 -25.01 -82.27
CA PRO A 7 -6.80 -25.30 -80.89
C PRO A 7 -5.76 -25.13 -79.76
N ALA A 8 -6.29 -25.15 -78.53
CA ALA A 8 -5.72 -25.49 -77.20
C ALA A 8 -4.18 -25.47 -76.96
N THR A 9 -3.76 -24.62 -76.02
CA THR A 9 -2.53 -24.79 -75.22
C THR A 9 -2.77 -24.41 -73.75
N ALA A 10 -2.20 -25.23 -72.87
CA ALA A 10 -2.27 -25.16 -71.41
C ALA A 10 -1.57 -23.92 -70.82
N THR A 11 -2.14 -23.37 -69.74
CA THR A 11 -1.50 -22.34 -68.91
C THR A 11 -1.42 -22.80 -67.46
N SER A 12 -0.21 -22.70 -66.92
CA SER A 12 0.23 -23.18 -65.60
C SER A 12 -0.45 -22.48 -64.42
N ALA A 13 -0.59 -23.24 -63.34
CA ALA A 13 -1.06 -22.81 -62.04
C ALA A 13 -0.31 -21.58 -61.48
N ALA A 14 -1.08 -20.60 -61.01
CA ALA A 14 -0.59 -19.44 -60.28
C ALA A 14 -0.41 -19.79 -58.80
N ASP A 15 0.83 -19.69 -58.32
CA ASP A 15 1.24 -19.76 -56.93
C ASP A 15 0.89 -18.43 -56.23
N THR A 16 -0.13 -18.45 -55.37
CA THR A 16 -0.55 -17.28 -54.57
C THR A 16 -0.02 -17.42 -53.14
N SER A 17 1.16 -16.85 -52.91
CA SER A 17 1.66 -16.57 -51.57
C SER A 17 0.84 -15.44 -50.94
N PRO A 18 0.30 -15.58 -49.70
CA PRO A 18 -0.41 -14.50 -49.06
C PRO A 18 0.57 -13.43 -48.54
N GLU A 19 0.50 -12.27 -49.18
CA GLU A 19 1.21 -11.05 -48.82
C GLU A 19 0.86 -10.62 -47.39
N ALA A 20 1.87 -10.65 -46.51
CA ALA A 20 1.74 -10.19 -45.13
C ALA A 20 1.49 -8.68 -45.12
N THR A 21 0.26 -8.27 -44.82
CA THR A 21 -0.08 -6.86 -44.65
C THR A 21 0.69 -6.27 -43.47
N ALA A 22 1.68 -5.44 -43.80
CA ALA A 22 2.42 -4.63 -42.83
C ALA A 22 1.47 -3.63 -42.17
N ASP A 23 1.09 -3.93 -40.93
CA ASP A 23 0.17 -3.14 -40.12
C ASP A 23 0.76 -1.73 -39.88
N ARG A 24 0.07 -0.67 -40.31
CA ARG A 24 0.56 0.72 -40.20
C ARG A 24 0.81 1.09 -38.72
N PRO A 25 1.95 1.72 -38.37
CA PRO A 25 2.35 1.96 -36.97
C PRO A 25 1.34 2.75 -36.14
N GLY A 26 0.49 3.59 -36.76
CA GLY A 26 -0.58 4.35 -36.09
C GLY A 26 -1.73 3.50 -35.55
N ASN A 27 -2.19 2.48 -36.29
CA ASN A 27 -3.30 1.61 -35.88
C ASN A 27 -2.94 0.72 -34.69
N SER A 28 -1.67 0.33 -34.57
CA SER A 28 -1.17 -0.49 -33.46
C SER A 28 -1.19 0.23 -32.09
N ARG A 29 -1.08 1.56 -32.07
CA ARG A 29 -1.08 2.34 -30.83
C ARG A 29 -2.50 2.59 -30.33
N LEU A 30 -3.41 2.98 -31.22
CA LEU A 30 -4.83 3.20 -30.93
C LEU A 30 -5.50 1.92 -30.40
N THR A 31 -5.22 0.77 -31.04
CA THR A 31 -5.70 -0.53 -30.56
C THR A 31 -5.10 -0.95 -29.21
N GLY A 32 -3.88 -0.52 -28.89
CA GLY A 32 -3.26 -0.75 -27.58
C GLY A 32 -3.94 0.06 -26.46
N LEU A 33 -4.21 1.34 -26.72
CA LEU A 33 -4.95 2.21 -25.80
C LEU A 33 -6.38 1.71 -25.59
N GLY A 34 -7.06 1.27 -26.65
CA GLY A 34 -8.41 0.71 -26.57
C GLY A 34 -8.49 -0.53 -25.66
N VAL A 35 -7.53 -1.45 -25.74
CA VAL A 35 -7.51 -2.63 -24.84
C VAL A 35 -7.22 -2.24 -23.40
N GLY A 36 -6.30 -1.30 -23.16
CA GLY A 36 -6.04 -0.77 -21.81
C GLY A 36 -7.30 -0.16 -21.19
N ALA A 37 -8.03 0.66 -21.96
CA ALA A 37 -9.31 1.22 -21.53
C ALA A 37 -10.36 0.14 -21.23
N LEU A 38 -10.44 -0.90 -22.08
CA LEU A 38 -11.35 -2.02 -21.85
C LEU A 38 -11.01 -2.82 -20.58
N VAL A 39 -9.73 -2.97 -20.25
CA VAL A 39 -9.30 -3.55 -18.95
C VAL A 39 -9.81 -2.69 -17.80
N CYS A 40 -9.64 -1.37 -17.87
CA CYS A 40 -10.13 -0.46 -16.84
C CYS A 40 -11.66 -0.57 -16.66
N VAL A 41 -12.42 -0.54 -17.76
CA VAL A 41 -13.89 -0.67 -17.72
C VAL A 41 -14.32 -2.02 -17.16
N ALA A 42 -13.68 -3.11 -17.59
CA ALA A 42 -14.01 -4.45 -17.10
C ALA A 42 -13.79 -4.54 -15.58
N VAL A 43 -12.66 -4.05 -15.07
CA VAL A 43 -12.36 -4.07 -13.63
C VAL A 43 -13.31 -3.15 -12.85
N ALA A 44 -13.62 -1.96 -13.37
CA ALA A 44 -14.59 -1.06 -12.75
C ALA A 44 -15.97 -1.72 -12.59
N VAL A 45 -16.45 -2.43 -13.61
CA VAL A 45 -17.72 -3.17 -13.58
C VAL A 45 -17.65 -4.34 -12.59
N LEU A 46 -16.58 -5.13 -12.63
CA LEU A 46 -16.41 -6.28 -11.72
C LEU A 46 -16.27 -5.87 -10.25
N ALA A 47 -15.65 -4.73 -9.98
CA ALA A 47 -15.55 -4.15 -8.63
C ALA A 47 -16.93 -3.81 -8.03
N GLN A 48 -18.00 -3.73 -8.82
CA GLN A 48 -19.34 -3.51 -8.28
C GLN A 48 -19.93 -4.79 -7.68
N LEU A 49 -19.51 -5.98 -8.11
CA LEU A 49 -20.11 -7.25 -7.68
C LEU A 49 -20.03 -7.48 -6.15
N PRO A 50 -18.88 -7.27 -5.48
CA PRO A 50 -18.80 -7.37 -4.01
C PRO A 50 -19.77 -6.42 -3.30
N PHE A 51 -19.84 -5.16 -3.75
CA PHE A 51 -20.71 -4.14 -3.15
C PHE A 51 -22.21 -4.41 -3.38
N LEU A 52 -22.59 -4.88 -4.57
CA LEU A 52 -23.97 -5.26 -4.87
C LEU A 52 -24.44 -6.43 -4.00
N ARG A 53 -23.53 -7.35 -3.66
CA ARG A 53 -23.85 -8.46 -2.75
C ARG A 53 -23.93 -8.02 -1.29
N ASN A 54 -22.99 -7.17 -0.87
CA ASN A 54 -22.89 -6.63 0.46
C ASN A 54 -22.32 -5.20 0.38
N ARG A 55 -23.17 -4.21 0.66
CA ARG A 55 -22.78 -2.79 0.60
C ARG A 55 -21.63 -2.43 1.55
N LEU A 56 -21.30 -3.31 2.49
CA LEU A 56 -20.25 -3.12 3.48
C LEU A 56 -18.91 -3.70 3.06
N PHE A 57 -18.85 -4.38 1.91
CA PHE A 57 -17.67 -5.14 1.51
C PHE A 57 -16.39 -4.30 1.50
N TYR A 58 -16.47 -3.05 1.06
CA TYR A 58 -15.31 -2.14 0.93
C TYR A 58 -15.03 -1.26 2.14
N ILE A 59 -15.89 -1.33 3.16
CA ILE A 59 -15.78 -0.55 4.40
C ILE A 59 -15.89 -1.50 5.59
N TRP A 60 -14.95 -2.44 5.67
CA TRP A 60 -14.91 -3.45 6.72
C TRP A 60 -13.65 -3.26 7.58
N ASP A 61 -13.74 -3.64 8.86
CA ASP A 61 -12.67 -3.51 9.86
C ASP A 61 -11.98 -2.12 9.85
N ASP A 62 -10.66 -2.05 9.68
CA ASP A 62 -9.88 -0.80 9.63
C ASP A 62 -10.41 0.20 8.59
N SER A 63 -10.96 -0.24 7.45
CA SER A 63 -11.55 0.70 6.49
C SER A 63 -12.75 1.43 7.09
N ALA A 64 -13.53 0.77 7.97
CA ALA A 64 -14.70 1.35 8.62
C ALA A 64 -14.35 2.30 9.78
N VAL A 65 -13.33 1.94 10.57
CA VAL A 65 -13.05 2.61 11.84
C VAL A 65 -11.77 3.42 11.87
N GLN A 66 -10.91 3.30 10.86
CA GLN A 66 -9.64 4.03 10.79
C GLN A 66 -9.57 4.88 9.53
N PHE A 67 -9.62 4.26 8.34
CA PHE A 67 -9.31 4.97 7.10
C PHE A 67 -10.42 5.93 6.67
N MET A 68 -11.65 5.45 6.45
CA MET A 68 -12.69 6.29 5.85
C MET A 68 -13.07 7.49 6.73
N PRO A 69 -13.27 7.35 8.06
CA PRO A 69 -13.55 8.50 8.93
C PRO A 69 -12.41 9.51 8.95
N THR A 70 -11.16 9.06 9.10
CA THR A 70 -9.99 9.96 9.12
C THR A 70 -9.79 10.66 7.79
N TRP A 71 -9.95 9.97 6.66
CA TRP A 71 -9.79 10.58 5.33
C TRP A 71 -10.88 11.61 5.04
N HIS A 72 -12.11 11.36 5.48
CA HIS A 72 -13.18 12.34 5.43
C HIS A 72 -12.83 13.59 6.25
N PHE A 73 -12.39 13.41 7.50
CA PHE A 73 -11.94 14.50 8.37
C PHE A 73 -10.79 15.31 7.76
N LEU A 74 -9.73 14.66 7.27
CA LEU A 74 -8.60 15.32 6.62
C LEU A 74 -9.04 16.11 5.39
N GLY A 75 -10.01 15.59 4.62
CA GLY A 75 -10.57 16.28 3.46
C GLY A 75 -11.35 17.54 3.85
N GLN A 76 -12.13 17.50 4.94
CA GLN A 76 -12.83 18.68 5.46
C GLN A 76 -11.86 19.76 5.94
N ARG A 77 -10.81 19.39 6.69
CA ARG A 77 -9.76 20.32 7.12
C ARG A 77 -9.03 20.94 5.92
N LEU A 78 -8.70 20.14 4.92
CA LEU A 78 -8.09 20.63 3.68
C LEU A 78 -8.98 21.63 2.93
N MET A 79 -10.29 21.38 2.85
CA MET A 79 -11.25 22.34 2.27
C MET A 79 -11.38 23.63 3.08
N ALA A 80 -11.14 23.57 4.39
CA ALA A 80 -11.08 24.74 5.28
C ALA A 80 -9.76 25.53 5.16
N GLY A 81 -8.81 25.09 4.33
CA GLY A 81 -7.51 25.74 4.15
C GLY A 81 -6.43 25.26 5.13
N GLU A 82 -6.73 24.25 5.94
CA GLU A 82 -5.78 23.66 6.89
C GLU A 82 -4.98 22.54 6.22
N TRP A 83 -3.77 22.86 5.75
CA TRP A 83 -2.86 21.86 5.19
C TRP A 83 -1.37 22.20 5.44
N PRO A 84 -0.54 21.21 5.79
CA PRO A 84 -0.89 19.82 6.11
C PRO A 84 -1.42 19.65 7.54
N VAL A 85 -2.43 18.80 7.71
CA VAL A 85 -2.92 18.40 9.05
C VAL A 85 -1.98 17.35 9.62
N LEU A 86 -1.01 17.78 10.42
CA LEU A 86 0.04 16.92 10.98
C LEU A 86 -0.30 16.40 12.39
N PHE A 87 -1.18 17.09 13.09
CA PHE A 87 -1.51 16.82 14.47
C PHE A 87 -2.94 17.29 14.79
N ASN A 88 -3.68 16.47 15.51
CA ASN A 88 -4.93 16.82 16.16
C ASN A 88 -4.81 16.46 17.64
N ALA A 89 -4.77 17.46 18.51
CA ALA A 89 -4.58 17.24 19.94
C ALA A 89 -5.75 16.48 20.58
N ASP A 90 -6.96 16.71 20.05
CA ASP A 90 -8.22 16.19 20.61
C ASP A 90 -8.46 14.72 20.22
N SER A 91 -7.64 14.17 19.31
CA SER A 91 -7.61 12.73 19.01
C SER A 91 -6.57 11.96 19.82
N TRP A 92 -5.92 12.58 20.81
CA TRP A 92 -5.06 11.91 21.80
C TRP A 92 -4.01 10.98 21.18
N MET A 93 -4.06 9.68 21.47
CA MET A 93 -3.07 8.71 21.00
C MET A 93 -3.13 8.48 19.47
N GLY A 94 -4.27 8.77 18.83
CA GLY A 94 -4.44 8.77 17.37
C GLY A 94 -4.27 10.13 16.70
N GLY A 95 -3.92 11.16 17.47
CA GLY A 95 -3.80 12.54 16.99
C GLY A 95 -2.53 12.86 16.20
N ASN A 96 -1.46 12.08 16.36
CA ASN A 96 -0.18 12.35 15.70
C ASN A 96 -0.15 11.78 14.26
N PHE A 97 -0.87 12.42 13.35
CA PHE A 97 -0.96 12.02 11.94
C PHE A 97 0.38 12.03 11.22
N SER A 98 1.33 12.86 11.64
CA SER A 98 2.68 12.89 11.07
C SER A 98 3.46 11.60 11.33
N ALA A 99 3.28 11.00 12.51
CA ALA A 99 3.90 9.73 12.88
C ALA A 99 3.07 8.53 12.39
N GLU A 100 1.76 8.68 12.22
CA GLU A 100 0.86 7.67 11.67
C GLU A 100 0.99 7.59 10.13
N ALA A 101 2.16 7.11 9.68
CA ALA A 101 2.58 7.15 8.30
C ALA A 101 1.52 6.58 7.33
N LEU A 102 0.78 5.54 7.75
CA LEU A 102 -0.19 4.80 6.94
C LEU A 102 -1.32 5.63 6.31
N PHE A 103 -1.57 6.86 6.78
CA PHE A 103 -2.51 7.75 6.10
C PHE A 103 -1.93 8.35 4.81
N GLY A 104 -0.60 8.46 4.71
CA GLY A 104 0.08 8.98 3.54
C GLY A 104 -0.18 10.47 3.29
N VAL A 105 -0.11 11.29 4.34
CA VAL A 105 -0.43 12.74 4.31
C VAL A 105 0.43 13.55 3.32
N TRP A 106 1.59 13.01 2.93
CA TRP A 106 2.50 13.59 1.93
C TRP A 106 2.25 13.09 0.50
N ASN A 107 1.35 12.12 0.31
CA ASN A 107 1.07 11.54 -0.99
C ASN A 107 0.00 12.37 -1.71
N PRO A 108 0.31 13.01 -2.86
CA PRO A 108 -0.64 13.86 -3.56
C PRO A 108 -1.89 13.10 -4.04
N VAL A 109 -1.79 11.79 -4.29
CA VAL A 109 -2.95 10.96 -4.65
C VAL A 109 -3.86 10.76 -3.44
N ASN A 110 -3.30 10.56 -2.25
CA ASN A 110 -4.10 10.45 -1.03
C ASN A 110 -4.73 11.80 -0.67
N VAL A 111 -3.99 12.90 -0.79
CA VAL A 111 -4.51 14.26 -0.57
C VAL A 111 -5.71 14.55 -1.49
N ALA A 112 -5.62 14.21 -2.78
CA ALA A 112 -6.75 14.31 -3.70
C ALA A 112 -7.93 13.42 -3.28
N ASN A 113 -7.64 12.23 -2.77
CA ASN A 113 -8.66 11.31 -2.29
C ASN A 113 -9.32 11.74 -0.98
N TYR A 114 -8.64 12.47 -0.10
CA TYR A 114 -9.29 13.07 1.07
C TYR A 114 -10.37 14.05 0.63
N LEU A 115 -10.08 14.91 -0.36
CA LEU A 115 -11.06 15.83 -0.93
C LEU A 115 -12.25 15.07 -1.53
N LEU A 116 -11.99 13.98 -2.24
CA LEU A 116 -13.03 13.12 -2.83
C LEU A 116 -13.91 12.49 -1.74
N VAL A 117 -13.32 11.85 -0.74
CA VAL A 117 -14.05 11.19 0.35
C VAL A 117 -14.90 12.21 1.12
N ALA A 118 -14.40 13.43 1.34
CA ALA A 118 -15.13 14.49 2.03
C ALA A 118 -16.38 15.00 1.29
N GLN A 119 -16.61 14.61 0.03
CA GLN A 119 -17.83 14.93 -0.71
C GLN A 119 -19.00 13.99 -0.40
N PHE A 120 -18.77 12.90 0.32
CA PHE A 120 -19.78 11.86 0.56
C PHE A 120 -20.35 11.95 1.98
N SER A 121 -21.68 11.87 2.08
CA SER A 121 -22.38 11.68 3.36
C SER A 121 -22.48 10.21 3.78
N ASP A 122 -22.25 9.28 2.85
CA ASP A 122 -22.22 7.83 3.09
C ASP A 122 -20.80 7.30 2.87
N LEU A 123 -20.16 6.84 3.94
CA LEU A 123 -18.78 6.35 3.91
C LEU A 123 -18.65 5.03 3.13
N ALA A 124 -19.71 4.21 3.01
CA ALA A 124 -19.67 2.99 2.21
C ALA A 124 -19.59 3.31 0.71
N LEU A 125 -20.29 4.35 0.26
CA LEU A 125 -20.19 4.85 -1.11
C LEU A 125 -18.82 5.47 -1.38
N ALA A 126 -18.30 6.26 -0.43
CA ALA A 126 -16.95 6.81 -0.53
C ALA A 126 -15.91 5.69 -0.69
N ALA A 127 -16.00 4.65 0.14
CA ALA A 127 -15.12 3.48 0.06
C ALA A 127 -15.27 2.74 -1.27
N LEU A 128 -16.49 2.52 -1.78
CA LEU A 128 -16.72 1.89 -3.07
C LEU A 128 -15.98 2.63 -4.20
N VAL A 129 -16.14 3.96 -4.28
CA VAL A 129 -15.52 4.78 -5.32
C VAL A 129 -14.00 4.70 -5.21
N LEU A 130 -13.47 4.92 -4.02
CA LEU A 130 -12.04 4.89 -3.75
C LEU A 130 -11.40 3.53 -4.11
N LYS A 131 -11.98 2.44 -3.60
CA LYS A 131 -11.43 1.09 -3.83
C LYS A 131 -11.54 0.71 -5.31
N THR A 132 -12.61 1.10 -5.99
CA THR A 132 -12.75 0.90 -7.45
C THR A 132 -11.64 1.63 -8.22
N GLU A 133 -11.33 2.87 -7.86
CA GLU A 133 -10.22 3.64 -8.47
C GLU A 133 -8.90 2.85 -8.39
N PHE A 134 -8.50 2.44 -7.18
CA PHE A 134 -7.23 1.74 -6.99
C PHE A 134 -7.19 0.36 -7.67
N LEU A 135 -8.30 -0.40 -7.68
CA LEU A 135 -8.37 -1.66 -8.43
C LEU A 135 -8.17 -1.44 -9.94
N VAL A 136 -8.77 -0.39 -10.51
CA VAL A 136 -8.61 -0.01 -11.92
C VAL A 136 -7.16 0.41 -12.21
N LEU A 137 -6.57 1.22 -11.33
CA LEU A 137 -5.18 1.64 -11.46
C LEU A 137 -4.22 0.45 -11.36
N LEU A 138 -4.45 -0.49 -10.43
CA LEU A 138 -3.67 -1.72 -10.29
C LEU A 138 -3.74 -2.57 -11.56
N ALA A 139 -4.95 -2.73 -12.13
CA ALA A 139 -5.15 -3.45 -13.37
C ALA A 139 -4.39 -2.81 -14.55
N LEU A 140 -4.50 -1.49 -14.70
CA LEU A 140 -3.80 -0.76 -15.75
C LEU A 140 -2.27 -0.86 -15.60
N GLY A 141 -1.75 -0.70 -14.38
CA GLY A 141 -0.32 -0.86 -14.10
C GLY A 141 0.17 -2.27 -14.44
N THR A 142 -0.60 -3.29 -14.08
CA THR A 142 -0.33 -4.70 -14.40
C THR A 142 -0.35 -4.95 -15.91
N TYR A 143 -1.32 -4.38 -16.63
CA TYR A 143 -1.38 -4.44 -18.09
C TYR A 143 -0.12 -3.83 -18.72
N LEU A 144 0.28 -2.65 -18.28
CA LEU A 144 1.46 -1.95 -18.81
C LEU A 144 2.77 -2.72 -18.52
N LEU A 145 2.90 -3.26 -17.30
CA LEU A 145 4.03 -4.08 -16.89
C LEU A 145 4.14 -5.37 -17.72
N THR A 146 3.06 -6.12 -17.85
CA THR A 146 3.05 -7.38 -18.63
C THR A 146 3.39 -7.12 -20.10
N ARG A 147 2.86 -6.03 -20.68
CA ARG A 147 3.19 -5.58 -22.05
C ARG A 147 4.67 -5.21 -22.20
N GLU A 148 5.28 -4.63 -21.18
CA GLU A 148 6.71 -4.29 -21.14
C GLU A 148 7.62 -5.53 -21.15
N TYR A 149 7.16 -6.66 -20.60
CA TYR A 149 7.83 -7.96 -20.74
C TYR A 149 7.50 -8.69 -22.06
N GLY A 150 6.72 -8.05 -22.95
CA GLY A 150 6.43 -8.56 -24.29
C GLY A 150 5.25 -9.54 -24.36
N ALA A 151 4.39 -9.60 -23.33
CA ALA A 151 3.13 -10.31 -23.45
C ALA A 151 2.23 -9.64 -24.50
N LYS A 152 1.46 -10.41 -25.28
CA LYS A 152 0.44 -9.92 -26.23
C LYS A 152 -0.73 -9.26 -25.48
N ARG A 153 -1.53 -8.45 -26.18
CA ARG A 153 -2.63 -7.65 -25.59
C ARG A 153 -3.65 -8.51 -24.83
N GLY A 154 -4.12 -9.61 -25.41
CA GLY A 154 -5.12 -10.50 -24.80
C GLY A 154 -4.63 -11.15 -23.48
N PRO A 155 -3.48 -11.85 -23.48
CA PRO A 155 -2.90 -12.41 -22.26
C PRO A 155 -2.62 -11.37 -21.17
N ALA A 156 -2.10 -10.20 -21.55
CA ALA A 156 -1.88 -9.09 -20.64
C ALA A 156 -3.19 -8.62 -20.00
N ALA A 157 -4.26 -8.46 -20.80
CA ALA A 157 -5.58 -8.05 -20.32
C ALA A 157 -6.19 -9.06 -19.34
N VAL A 158 -6.12 -10.36 -19.66
CA VAL A 158 -6.67 -11.41 -18.79
C VAL A 158 -6.01 -11.43 -17.42
N VAL A 159 -4.68 -11.34 -17.36
CA VAL A 159 -3.94 -11.27 -16.08
C VAL A 159 -4.24 -9.98 -15.34
N ALA A 160 -4.26 -8.84 -16.05
CA ALA A 160 -4.56 -7.53 -15.47
C ALA A 160 -5.97 -7.43 -14.90
N ILE A 161 -6.96 -8.11 -15.50
CA ILE A 161 -8.32 -8.17 -14.98
C ILE A 161 -8.42 -9.10 -13.76
N ALA A 162 -7.66 -10.20 -13.72
CA ALA A 162 -7.73 -11.17 -12.64
C ALA A 162 -7.02 -10.73 -11.36
N LEU A 163 -5.84 -10.09 -11.46
CA LEU A 163 -4.99 -9.77 -10.30
C LEU A 163 -5.70 -8.93 -9.21
N PRO A 164 -6.47 -7.86 -9.53
CA PRO A 164 -7.17 -7.08 -8.50
C PRO A 164 -8.20 -7.89 -7.69
N PHE A 165 -8.65 -9.02 -8.23
CA PHE A 165 -9.61 -9.92 -7.59
C PHE A 165 -8.96 -11.21 -7.07
N SER A 166 -7.63 -11.21 -6.91
CA SER A 166 -6.96 -12.27 -6.15
C SER A 166 -7.40 -12.23 -4.69
N GLY A 167 -7.37 -13.38 -4.01
CA GLY A 167 -7.96 -13.58 -2.69
C GLY A 167 -7.49 -12.57 -1.65
N PHE A 168 -6.17 -12.42 -1.51
CA PHE A 168 -5.60 -11.47 -0.57
C PHE A 168 -5.98 -10.02 -0.93
N THR A 169 -5.72 -9.59 -2.17
CA THR A 169 -6.05 -8.23 -2.61
C THR A 169 -7.55 -7.93 -2.42
N LEU A 170 -8.46 -8.86 -2.72
CA LEU A 170 -9.90 -8.66 -2.61
C LEU A 170 -10.39 -8.63 -1.15
N PHE A 171 -10.06 -9.64 -0.35
CA PHE A 171 -10.63 -9.83 1.00
C PHE A 171 -9.84 -9.14 2.12
N TYR A 172 -8.62 -8.67 1.85
CA TYR A 172 -7.79 -7.95 2.82
C TYR A 172 -7.53 -6.50 2.37
N ASP A 173 -6.75 -6.26 1.33
CA ASP A 173 -6.37 -4.87 0.99
C ASP A 173 -7.57 -4.02 0.54
N THR A 174 -8.41 -4.60 -0.29
CA THR A 174 -9.57 -3.89 -0.83
C THR A 174 -10.67 -3.74 0.22
N SER A 175 -10.98 -4.80 0.96
CA SER A 175 -12.03 -4.79 1.99
C SER A 175 -11.63 -4.02 3.26
N LEU A 176 -10.36 -4.14 3.69
CA LEU A 176 -9.88 -3.75 5.03
C LEU A 176 -8.76 -2.70 4.98
N TRP A 177 -7.68 -2.98 4.24
CA TRP A 177 -6.41 -2.26 4.36
C TRP A 177 -6.13 -1.34 3.17
N ALA A 178 -6.76 -0.16 3.14
CA ALA A 178 -6.56 0.83 2.09
C ALA A 178 -5.08 1.16 1.85
N GLY A 179 -4.29 1.34 2.93
CA GLY A 179 -2.85 1.59 2.82
C GLY A 179 -2.07 0.45 2.15
N GLY A 180 -2.50 -0.81 2.29
CA GLY A 180 -1.93 -1.96 1.57
C GLY A 180 -2.19 -1.90 0.08
N LEU A 181 -3.47 -1.71 -0.28
CA LEU A 181 -3.92 -1.60 -1.68
C LEU A 181 -3.17 -0.50 -2.44
N ILE A 182 -3.01 0.68 -1.83
CA ILE A 182 -2.36 1.84 -2.46
C ILE A 182 -0.89 1.55 -2.72
N ALA A 183 -0.19 1.00 -1.72
CA ALA A 183 1.21 0.64 -1.85
C ALA A 183 1.40 -0.38 -2.97
N PHE A 184 0.58 -1.43 -3.02
CA PHE A 184 0.65 -2.43 -4.08
C PHE A 184 0.32 -1.86 -5.47
N THR A 185 -0.68 -0.99 -5.56
CA THR A 185 -1.12 -0.37 -6.82
C THR A 185 -0.02 0.42 -7.51
N THR A 186 0.86 1.09 -6.75
CA THR A 186 1.98 1.88 -7.31
C THR A 186 3.12 1.02 -7.85
N LEU A 187 3.27 -0.21 -7.34
CA LEU A 187 4.40 -1.09 -7.61
C LEU A 187 4.52 -1.51 -9.10
N PRO A 188 3.46 -1.94 -9.80
CA PRO A 188 3.53 -2.22 -11.23
C PRO A 188 4.01 -1.03 -12.08
N TYR A 189 3.61 0.20 -11.73
CA TYR A 189 4.02 1.40 -12.45
C TYR A 189 5.49 1.74 -12.24
N LEU A 190 5.97 1.64 -11.00
CA LEU A 190 7.39 1.76 -10.70
C LEU A 190 8.19 0.73 -11.48
N TRP A 191 7.79 -0.54 -11.43
CA TRP A 191 8.49 -1.63 -12.11
C TRP A 191 8.52 -1.40 -13.63
N TRP A 192 7.38 -1.02 -14.20
CA TRP A 192 7.26 -0.69 -15.61
C TRP A 192 8.19 0.46 -16.01
N MET A 193 8.17 1.58 -15.28
CA MET A 193 8.97 2.76 -15.60
C MET A 193 10.45 2.57 -15.33
N ALA A 194 10.83 1.95 -14.21
CA ALA A 194 12.22 1.67 -13.87
C ALA A 194 12.86 0.74 -14.91
N ARG A 195 12.15 -0.28 -15.39
CA ARG A 195 12.66 -1.16 -16.46
C ARG A 195 12.83 -0.41 -17.79
N ARG A 196 11.89 0.48 -18.14
CA ARG A 196 12.01 1.34 -19.33
C ARG A 196 13.14 2.36 -19.19
N LEU A 197 13.40 2.85 -17.99
CA LEU A 197 14.52 3.74 -17.69
C LEU A 197 15.85 3.00 -17.87
N ALA A 198 15.96 1.77 -17.33
CA ALA A 198 17.14 0.93 -17.50
C ALA A 198 17.47 0.75 -18.98
N ARG A 199 16.48 0.36 -19.80
CA ARG A 199 16.60 0.28 -21.28
C ARG A 199 16.86 1.60 -21.99
N GLY A 200 16.87 2.72 -21.29
CA GLY A 200 17.18 4.03 -21.86
C GLY A 200 16.07 4.64 -22.70
N VAL A 201 14.82 4.19 -22.56
CA VAL A 201 13.69 4.69 -23.33
C VAL A 201 12.73 5.59 -22.53
N ALA A 202 12.70 5.48 -21.20
CA ALA A 202 11.87 6.35 -20.35
C ALA A 202 12.65 7.54 -19.77
N ASN A 203 11.91 8.58 -19.36
CA ASN A 203 12.43 9.68 -18.57
C ASN A 203 12.56 9.21 -17.10
N PRO A 204 13.70 9.46 -16.41
CA PRO A 204 13.89 9.06 -15.01
C PRO A 204 12.85 9.64 -14.04
N LEU A 205 12.25 10.80 -14.38
CA LEU A 205 11.22 11.43 -13.56
C LEU A 205 10.07 10.47 -13.24
N TRP A 206 9.61 9.67 -14.21
CA TRP A 206 8.46 8.79 -13.98
C TRP A 206 8.78 7.65 -13.02
N ALA A 207 9.98 7.07 -13.11
CA ALA A 207 10.40 6.06 -12.14
C ALA A 207 10.56 6.66 -10.74
N PHE A 208 11.09 7.89 -10.64
CA PHE A 208 11.14 8.63 -9.38
C PHE A 208 9.75 8.92 -8.82
N LEU A 209 8.80 9.42 -9.64
CA LEU A 209 7.44 9.75 -9.19
C LEU A 209 6.69 8.52 -8.67
N PHE A 210 6.71 7.40 -9.41
CA PHE A 210 6.04 6.18 -8.93
C PHE A 210 6.73 5.57 -7.71
N GLY A 211 8.05 5.68 -7.61
CA GLY A 211 8.78 5.27 -6.40
C GLY A 211 8.46 6.17 -5.21
N GLY A 212 8.40 7.48 -5.42
CA GLY A 212 7.99 8.47 -4.42
C GLY A 212 6.56 8.22 -3.94
N LEU A 213 5.61 7.96 -4.85
CA LEU A 213 4.23 7.60 -4.49
C LEU A 213 4.15 6.31 -3.67
N ALA A 214 4.98 5.31 -3.99
CA ALA A 214 5.06 4.08 -3.20
C ALA A 214 5.56 4.37 -1.77
N VAL A 215 6.57 5.23 -1.62
CA VAL A 215 7.12 5.63 -0.31
C VAL A 215 6.12 6.50 0.46
N THR A 216 5.54 7.52 -0.16
CA THR A 216 4.62 8.47 0.49
C THR A 216 3.24 7.88 0.75
N SER A 217 2.90 6.72 0.18
CA SER A 217 1.75 5.92 0.64
C SER A 217 1.81 5.62 2.14
N GLY A 218 3.01 5.66 2.74
CA GLY A 218 3.21 5.54 4.19
C GLY A 218 3.20 4.11 4.71
N ASN A 219 2.87 3.15 3.84
CA ASN A 219 2.94 1.74 4.17
C ASN A 219 4.37 1.21 3.95
N PRO A 220 5.00 0.56 4.95
CA PRO A 220 6.36 0.03 4.82
C PRO A 220 6.51 -0.96 3.64
N TYR A 221 5.45 -1.68 3.27
CA TYR A 221 5.45 -2.58 2.12
C TYR A 221 5.70 -1.88 0.77
N GLY A 222 5.34 -0.59 0.66
CA GLY A 222 5.67 0.22 -0.51
C GLY A 222 7.17 0.43 -0.66
N VAL A 223 7.87 0.75 0.44
CA VAL A 223 9.33 0.91 0.47
C VAL A 223 10.03 -0.42 0.15
N LEU A 224 9.56 -1.52 0.74
CA LEU A 224 10.08 -2.85 0.42
C LEU A 224 9.92 -3.19 -1.06
N GLY A 225 8.75 -2.88 -1.64
CA GLY A 225 8.48 -3.03 -3.07
C GLY A 225 9.44 -2.25 -3.95
N VAL A 226 9.71 -0.98 -3.62
CA VAL A 226 10.70 -0.15 -4.32
C VAL A 226 12.07 -0.84 -4.30
N CYS A 227 12.55 -1.23 -3.11
CA CYS A 227 13.84 -1.87 -2.95
C CYS A 227 13.93 -3.17 -3.75
N ALA A 228 12.94 -4.05 -3.61
CA ALA A 228 12.91 -5.35 -4.27
C ALA A 228 12.89 -5.23 -5.80
N VAL A 229 12.05 -4.34 -6.35
CA VAL A 229 11.96 -4.13 -7.80
C VAL A 229 13.25 -3.53 -8.36
N LEU A 230 13.81 -2.50 -7.71
CA LEU A 230 15.05 -1.88 -8.18
C LEU A 230 16.22 -2.86 -8.11
N PHE A 231 16.34 -3.61 -7.01
CA PHE A 231 17.34 -4.66 -6.87
C PHE A 231 17.18 -5.73 -7.95
N ALA A 232 15.98 -6.24 -8.17
CA ALA A 232 15.70 -7.25 -9.18
C ALA A 232 16.04 -6.77 -10.60
N LEU A 233 15.77 -5.51 -10.92
CA LEU A 233 16.15 -4.93 -12.21
C LEU A 233 17.67 -4.73 -12.31
N ILE A 234 18.36 -4.33 -11.24
CA ILE A 234 19.82 -4.26 -11.23
C ILE A 234 20.41 -5.64 -11.54
N VAL A 235 19.91 -6.69 -10.89
CA VAL A 235 20.31 -8.08 -11.18
C VAL A 235 20.01 -8.44 -12.65
N GLU A 236 18.81 -8.16 -13.15
CA GLU A 236 18.43 -8.44 -14.55
C GLU A 236 19.40 -7.82 -15.56
N PHE A 237 19.71 -6.52 -15.42
CA PHE A 237 20.58 -5.81 -16.36
C PHE A 237 22.06 -6.09 -16.14
N TRP A 238 22.49 -6.40 -14.92
CA TRP A 238 23.85 -6.82 -14.63
C TRP A 238 24.21 -8.13 -15.35
N PHE A 239 23.34 -9.15 -15.25
CA PHE A 239 23.57 -10.45 -15.86
C PHE A 239 23.41 -10.45 -17.39
N ARG A 240 22.63 -9.53 -17.94
CA ARG A 240 22.56 -9.32 -19.39
C ARG A 240 23.90 -8.82 -19.95
N GLY A 241 24.51 -7.84 -19.30
CA GLY A 241 25.77 -7.25 -19.76
C GLY A 241 27.03 -8.07 -19.48
N TRP A 242 27.03 -8.91 -18.45
CA TRP A 242 28.19 -9.74 -18.13
C TRP A 242 28.60 -10.69 -19.27
N ARG A 243 27.64 -11.15 -20.09
CA ARG A 243 27.94 -12.11 -21.17
C ARG A 243 28.29 -11.46 -22.51
N SER A 244 27.74 -10.28 -22.85
CA SER A 244 28.17 -9.52 -24.05
C SER A 244 29.67 -9.23 -23.96
N ARG A 245 30.17 -8.95 -22.75
CA ARG A 245 31.60 -8.79 -22.47
C ARG A 245 32.39 -10.06 -22.71
N ARG A 246 31.86 -11.23 -22.31
CA ARG A 246 32.54 -12.53 -22.49
C ARG A 246 32.67 -12.90 -23.97
N THR A 247 31.64 -12.59 -24.76
CA THR A 247 31.68 -12.76 -26.23
C THR A 247 32.60 -11.74 -26.89
N GLU A 248 32.57 -10.46 -26.51
CA GLU A 248 33.51 -9.44 -27.03
C GLU A 248 34.96 -9.77 -26.65
N THR A 249 35.23 -10.22 -25.42
CA THR A 249 36.58 -10.64 -25.00
C THR A 249 37.02 -11.93 -25.67
N ALA A 250 36.10 -12.84 -26.00
CA ALA A 250 36.42 -14.05 -26.75
C ALA A 250 36.73 -13.73 -28.22
N GLU A 251 35.91 -12.89 -28.87
CA GLU A 251 36.13 -12.42 -30.25
C GLU A 251 37.42 -11.59 -30.37
N THR A 252 37.70 -10.72 -29.40
CA THR A 252 38.96 -9.94 -29.39
C THR A 252 40.18 -10.81 -29.08
N ALA A 253 40.07 -11.83 -28.22
CA ALA A 253 41.14 -12.81 -27.99
C ALA A 253 41.39 -13.69 -29.21
N GLU A 254 40.33 -14.10 -29.92
CA GLU A 254 40.41 -14.88 -31.15
C GLU A 254 41.03 -14.04 -32.29
N ALA A 255 40.64 -12.76 -32.41
CA ALA A 255 41.23 -11.81 -33.35
C ALA A 255 42.70 -11.48 -33.06
N THR A 256 43.10 -11.38 -31.78
CA THR A 256 44.53 -11.22 -31.41
C THR A 256 45.33 -12.49 -31.63
N SER A 257 44.73 -13.68 -31.46
CA SER A 257 45.40 -14.96 -31.78
C SER A 257 45.60 -15.15 -33.29
N ALA A 258 44.63 -14.73 -34.12
CA ALA A 258 44.71 -14.78 -35.57
C ALA A 258 45.74 -13.78 -36.14
N ALA A 259 45.88 -12.60 -35.51
CA ALA A 259 46.92 -11.64 -35.85
C ALA A 259 48.33 -12.10 -35.44
N GLY A 260 48.45 -12.90 -34.37
CA GLY A 260 49.72 -13.47 -33.91
C GLY A 260 50.22 -14.67 -34.72
N ALA A 261 49.33 -15.37 -35.44
CA ALA A 261 49.68 -16.56 -36.23
C ALA A 261 50.06 -16.27 -37.70
N GLY A 262 49.96 -15.02 -38.16
CA GLY A 262 50.27 -14.61 -39.54
C GLY A 262 51.71 -14.18 -39.82
N GLY A 263 52.63 -14.33 -38.86
CA GLY A 263 53.98 -13.72 -38.92
C GLY A 263 55.14 -14.70 -38.83
N SER A 264 55.24 -15.70 -39.72
CA SER A 264 56.49 -16.44 -39.91
C SER A 264 56.66 -16.88 -41.37
N GLY A 265 57.53 -16.19 -42.12
CA GLY A 265 58.02 -16.67 -43.42
C GLY A 265 58.64 -15.59 -44.32
N ALA A 266 59.97 -15.44 -44.22
CA ALA A 266 60.97 -14.96 -45.20
C ALA A 266 60.70 -13.66 -46.00
N GLY A 267 61.59 -12.70 -46.19
CA GLY A 267 63.06 -12.58 -46.11
C GLY A 267 63.46 -11.53 -47.14
N GLY A 268 64.39 -10.61 -46.83
CA GLY A 268 64.89 -9.65 -47.83
C GLY A 268 65.44 -8.35 -47.25
N SER A 269 66.76 -8.20 -47.38
CA SER A 269 67.62 -7.07 -47.02
C SER A 269 67.27 -5.72 -47.68
N GLY A 270 67.49 -4.62 -46.96
CA GLY A 270 67.58 -3.27 -47.55
C GLY A 270 67.73 -2.18 -46.49
N ALA A 271 68.82 -1.41 -46.57
CA ALA A 271 69.27 -0.44 -45.57
C ALA A 271 68.59 0.94 -45.64
N GLY A 272 68.61 1.65 -44.49
CA GLY A 272 68.76 3.11 -44.43
C GLY A 272 67.49 3.95 -44.22
N GLY A 273 67.54 4.88 -43.26
CA GLY A 273 66.72 6.10 -43.30
C GLY A 273 65.95 6.45 -42.03
N SER A 274 66.51 7.37 -41.27
CA SER A 274 65.91 8.21 -40.21
C SER A 274 64.51 8.77 -40.52
N GLY A 275 63.64 8.87 -39.51
CA GLY A 275 62.33 9.53 -39.66
C GLY A 275 61.54 9.71 -38.36
N GLN A 276 61.98 10.67 -37.55
CA GLN A 276 61.31 11.20 -36.36
C GLN A 276 59.99 11.90 -36.72
N ALA A 277 58.83 11.48 -36.19
CA ALA A 277 57.65 12.36 -36.11
C ALA A 277 56.59 11.94 -35.07
N ARG A 278 56.51 12.77 -34.03
CA ARG A 278 55.30 13.22 -33.30
C ARG A 278 54.49 12.26 -32.43
N ARG A 279 54.83 12.35 -31.13
CA ARG A 279 53.86 12.65 -30.05
C ARG A 279 52.96 13.83 -30.45
N SER A 280 51.63 13.65 -30.36
CA SER A 280 50.69 14.63 -29.79
C SER A 280 49.26 14.13 -29.94
N GLY A 281 48.59 13.80 -28.83
CA GLY A 281 47.18 13.40 -28.83
C GLY A 281 46.69 12.88 -27.50
N ARG A 282 46.76 13.70 -26.44
CA ARG A 282 45.88 13.51 -25.28
C ARG A 282 44.45 13.75 -25.76
N LEU A 283 43.69 12.67 -25.93
CA LEU A 283 42.23 12.72 -25.83
C LEU A 283 41.86 11.70 -24.78
N ALA A 284 41.27 12.20 -23.70
CA ALA A 284 40.74 11.40 -22.61
C ALA A 284 39.82 10.32 -23.18
N ALA A 285 40.33 9.09 -23.26
CA ALA A 285 39.52 7.91 -23.48
C ALA A 285 38.70 7.70 -22.20
N LEU A 286 37.60 8.43 -22.07
CA LEU A 286 36.46 7.97 -21.30
C LEU A 286 36.05 6.64 -21.93
N LEU A 287 36.56 5.54 -21.37
CA LEU A 287 36.17 4.19 -21.73
C LEU A 287 34.64 4.17 -21.86
N PRO A 288 34.07 3.79 -23.02
CA PRO A 288 32.63 3.76 -23.19
C PRO A 288 32.07 2.79 -22.16
N VAL A 289 31.47 3.35 -21.12
CA VAL A 289 30.68 2.61 -20.14
C VAL A 289 29.61 1.88 -20.93
N GLY A 290 29.75 0.55 -21.07
CA GLY A 290 28.83 -0.29 -21.84
C GLY A 290 27.38 -0.05 -21.43
N GLU A 291 26.43 -0.23 -22.37
CA GLU A 291 25.02 0.11 -22.19
C GLU A 291 24.40 -0.49 -20.92
N ASP A 292 24.83 -1.69 -20.51
CA ASP A 292 24.35 -2.33 -19.29
C ASP A 292 24.84 -1.64 -18.01
N ARG A 293 26.07 -1.10 -17.98
CA ARG A 293 26.57 -0.32 -16.83
C ARG A 293 25.83 1.01 -16.73
N ARG A 294 25.44 1.62 -17.86
CA ARG A 294 24.56 2.79 -17.87
C ARG A 294 23.16 2.45 -17.35
N SER A 295 22.63 1.27 -17.68
CA SER A 295 21.33 0.79 -17.21
C SER A 295 21.31 0.64 -15.69
N VAL A 296 22.31 -0.03 -15.12
CA VAL A 296 22.47 -0.18 -13.66
C VAL A 296 22.66 1.17 -12.98
N LEU A 297 23.51 2.05 -13.52
CA LEU A 297 23.73 3.39 -12.96
C LEU A 297 22.43 4.22 -12.91
N ARG A 298 21.61 4.19 -13.97
CA ARG A 298 20.31 4.89 -13.98
C ARG A 298 19.39 4.40 -12.87
N LEU A 299 19.34 3.08 -12.64
CA LEU A 299 18.54 2.48 -11.57
C LEU A 299 19.06 2.87 -10.17
N LEU A 300 20.38 2.84 -9.97
CA LEU A 300 21.00 3.26 -8.70
C LEU A 300 20.73 4.74 -8.39
N VAL A 301 20.92 5.62 -9.37
CA VAL A 301 20.67 7.06 -9.19
C VAL A 301 19.21 7.32 -8.84
N VAL A 302 18.25 6.75 -9.59
CA VAL A 302 16.83 6.92 -9.26
C VAL A 302 16.47 6.27 -7.93
N GLY A 303 17.07 5.12 -7.59
CA GLY A 303 16.90 4.48 -6.28
C GLY A 303 17.36 5.36 -5.13
N VAL A 304 18.52 6.01 -5.24
CA VAL A 304 19.01 6.97 -4.24
C VAL A 304 18.04 8.15 -4.11
N LEU A 305 17.58 8.72 -5.22
CA LEU A 305 16.63 9.83 -5.19
C LEU A 305 15.30 9.43 -4.53
N ILE A 306 14.77 8.24 -4.81
CA ILE A 306 13.57 7.73 -4.12
C ILE A 306 13.86 7.52 -2.63
N GLY A 307 15.03 6.98 -2.29
CA GLY A 307 15.47 6.78 -0.90
C GLY A 307 15.52 8.08 -0.09
N LEU A 308 15.85 9.21 -0.71
CA LEU A 308 15.84 10.54 -0.08
C LEU A 308 14.42 11.05 0.27
N VAL A 309 13.36 10.40 -0.21
CA VAL A 309 11.97 10.70 0.19
C VAL A 309 11.59 9.98 1.48
N VAL A 310 12.23 8.85 1.81
CA VAL A 310 11.91 8.02 3.00
C VAL A 310 11.95 8.81 4.30
N PRO A 311 12.94 9.71 4.56
CA PRO A 311 12.98 10.49 5.79
C PRO A 311 11.74 11.35 6.04
N LEU A 312 11.14 11.92 4.99
CA LEU A 312 9.92 12.73 5.10
C LEU A 312 8.75 11.96 5.73
N VAL A 313 8.66 10.66 5.42
CA VAL A 313 7.53 9.81 5.79
C VAL A 313 7.77 9.10 7.11
N PHE A 314 8.99 8.60 7.34
CA PHE A 314 9.27 7.68 8.44
C PHE A 314 10.11 8.27 9.58
N LEU A 315 10.76 9.43 9.43
CA LEU A 315 11.44 10.06 10.57
C LEU A 315 10.48 10.52 11.68
N PRO A 316 9.31 11.11 11.39
CA PRO A 316 8.37 11.44 12.45
C PRO A 316 7.93 10.20 13.25
N LEU A 317 7.65 9.08 12.56
CA LEU A 317 7.38 7.80 13.20
C LEU A 317 8.52 7.36 14.12
N LEU A 318 9.76 7.32 13.61
CA LEU A 318 10.93 6.92 14.38
C LEU A 318 11.20 7.85 15.57
N GLY A 319 10.99 9.15 15.40
CA GLY A 319 11.16 10.16 16.44
C GLY A 319 10.16 10.06 17.60
N ASN A 320 9.06 9.31 17.41
CA ASN A 320 8.05 9.02 18.42
C ASN A 320 8.17 7.58 18.98
N ALA A 321 9.05 6.73 18.44
CA ALA A 321 9.05 5.29 18.75
C ALA A 321 9.21 4.98 20.25
N ASP A 322 9.94 5.79 21.01
CA ASP A 322 10.24 5.55 22.43
C ASP A 322 9.01 5.64 23.35
N VAL A 323 8.04 6.49 23.01
CA VAL A 323 6.81 6.68 23.80
C VAL A 323 5.64 5.79 23.34
N THR A 324 5.83 5.01 22.27
CA THR A 324 4.77 4.19 21.65
C THR A 324 4.88 2.72 22.07
N TRP A 325 3.84 1.90 21.91
CA TRP A 325 3.97 0.44 22.09
C TRP A 325 4.75 -0.26 20.96
N ARG A 326 5.27 0.52 19.99
CA ARG A 326 6.14 0.04 18.92
C ARG A 326 7.61 -0.02 19.34
N THR A 327 8.00 0.51 20.51
CA THR A 327 9.37 0.33 21.02
C THR A 327 9.69 -1.16 21.18
N ASN A 328 10.92 -1.55 20.84
CA ASN A 328 11.44 -2.91 20.99
C ASN A 328 10.68 -4.02 20.23
N GLN A 329 9.86 -3.67 19.22
CA GLN A 329 9.28 -4.68 18.33
C GLN A 329 10.36 -5.25 17.41
N GLY A 330 10.98 -6.35 17.85
CA GLY A 330 12.03 -7.05 17.11
C GLY A 330 11.50 -8.09 16.13
N PHE A 331 12.24 -9.19 16.01
CA PHE A 331 11.89 -10.35 15.19
C PHE A 331 11.12 -11.36 16.05
N MET A 332 9.93 -11.78 15.60
CA MET A 332 9.12 -12.79 16.28
C MET A 332 8.42 -13.68 15.25
N SER A 333 8.12 -14.93 15.64
CA SER A 333 7.37 -15.87 14.81
C SER A 333 6.24 -16.51 15.61
N THR A 334 5.05 -15.92 15.53
CA THR A 334 3.80 -16.44 16.11
C THR A 334 3.06 -17.38 15.15
N GLY A 335 3.45 -17.43 13.88
CA GLY A 335 2.76 -18.19 12.82
C GLY A 335 1.52 -17.49 12.26
N ARG A 336 1.11 -16.36 12.85
CA ARG A 336 -0.07 -15.61 12.40
C ARG A 336 0.09 -15.14 10.96
N MET A 337 -0.93 -15.37 10.15
CA MET A 337 -1.02 -14.97 8.74
C MET A 337 0.21 -15.38 7.93
N THR A 338 0.79 -16.56 8.23
CA THR A 338 2.01 -17.06 7.60
C THR A 338 1.68 -18.25 6.69
N PRO A 339 1.64 -18.07 5.35
CA PRO A 339 1.43 -19.18 4.43
C PRO A 339 2.63 -20.14 4.40
N GLN A 340 2.35 -21.39 4.09
CA GLN A 340 3.33 -22.43 3.78
C GLN A 340 3.48 -22.59 2.26
N LEU A 341 4.57 -23.25 1.84
CA LEU A 341 4.79 -23.54 0.42
C LEU A 341 3.68 -24.41 -0.19
N SER A 342 3.07 -25.28 0.60
CA SER A 342 1.94 -26.13 0.20
C SER A 342 0.68 -25.32 -0.15
N ASP A 343 0.47 -24.16 0.47
CA ASP A 343 -0.70 -23.32 0.21
C ASP A 343 -0.72 -22.79 -1.24
N PHE A 344 0.46 -22.65 -1.87
CA PHE A 344 0.59 -22.27 -3.28
C PHE A 344 0.19 -23.38 -4.27
N LEU A 345 -0.21 -24.55 -3.80
CA LEU A 345 -0.75 -25.60 -4.68
C LEU A 345 -2.21 -25.34 -5.07
N ASN A 346 -2.95 -24.52 -4.30
CA ASN A 346 -4.40 -24.30 -4.47
C ASN A 346 -4.79 -22.90 -4.98
N LEU A 347 -3.91 -22.26 -5.76
CA LEU A 347 -4.11 -20.89 -6.27
C LEU A 347 -5.32 -20.70 -7.20
N ALA A 348 -5.92 -21.78 -7.69
CA ALA A 348 -6.98 -21.72 -8.70
C ALA A 348 -8.39 -21.97 -8.17
N ILE A 349 -8.55 -22.58 -6.98
CA ILE A 349 -9.88 -22.96 -6.48
C ILE A 349 -10.55 -21.77 -5.79
N PRO A 350 -11.67 -21.22 -6.31
CA PRO A 350 -12.31 -20.05 -5.73
C PRO A 350 -12.97 -20.31 -4.36
N SER A 351 -13.18 -21.57 -3.98
CA SER A 351 -13.79 -21.96 -2.70
C SER A 351 -12.79 -22.37 -1.61
N HIS A 352 -11.49 -22.37 -1.88
CA HIS A 352 -10.51 -22.92 -0.95
C HIS A 352 -10.22 -21.96 0.22
N GLU A 353 -10.64 -22.35 1.42
CA GLU A 353 -10.29 -21.71 2.70
C GLU A 353 -8.98 -22.34 3.21
N PRO A 354 -7.81 -21.65 3.13
CA PRO A 354 -6.52 -22.22 3.49
C PRO A 354 -6.35 -22.35 5.01
N MET A 355 -5.54 -23.33 5.42
CA MET A 355 -5.26 -23.62 6.85
C MET A 355 -4.11 -22.74 7.35
N ILE A 356 -4.32 -21.43 7.28
CA ILE A 356 -3.39 -20.39 7.74
C ILE A 356 -4.02 -19.71 8.95
N ASP A 357 -3.27 -19.57 10.04
CA ASP A 357 -3.73 -18.92 11.26
C ASP A 357 -4.14 -17.46 11.00
N GLY A 358 -5.41 -17.13 11.26
CA GLY A 358 -5.99 -15.80 11.06
C GLY A 358 -6.00 -14.96 12.33
N PHE A 359 -6.82 -13.90 12.37
CA PHE A 359 -6.99 -13.11 13.60
C PHE A 359 -8.05 -13.70 14.55
N SER A 360 -9.13 -14.27 14.01
CA SER A 360 -10.25 -14.82 14.80
C SER A 360 -10.28 -16.35 14.89
N ALA A 361 -9.54 -17.06 14.04
CA ALA A 361 -9.56 -18.52 13.96
C ALA A 361 -8.24 -19.08 13.40
N ASN A 362 -7.98 -20.36 13.64
CA ASN A 362 -6.78 -21.08 13.19
C ASN A 362 -6.81 -21.43 11.68
N LYS A 363 -7.71 -20.82 10.91
CA LYS A 363 -7.84 -20.95 9.46
C LYS A 363 -8.46 -19.67 8.90
N LEU A 364 -8.20 -19.36 7.63
CA LEU A 364 -8.87 -18.23 6.98
C LEU A 364 -10.30 -18.61 6.60
N ALA A 365 -11.25 -17.72 6.87
CA ALA A 365 -12.66 -17.86 6.50
C ALA A 365 -12.95 -17.43 5.06
N VAL A 366 -11.91 -17.02 4.32
CA VAL A 366 -11.99 -16.55 2.94
C VAL A 366 -10.90 -17.21 2.07
N PRO A 367 -11.06 -17.21 0.73
CA PRO A 367 -10.05 -17.74 -0.19
C PRO A 367 -8.78 -16.90 -0.31
N GLY A 368 -8.09 -16.61 0.79
CA GLY A 368 -6.95 -15.68 0.82
C GLY A 368 -5.81 -16.03 -0.14
N MET A 369 -5.62 -17.32 -0.45
CA MET A 369 -4.58 -17.81 -1.38
C MET A 369 -5.06 -17.94 -2.84
N TYR A 370 -6.28 -17.54 -3.18
CA TYR A 370 -6.74 -17.56 -4.56
C TYR A 370 -5.95 -16.55 -5.41
N PHE A 371 -5.44 -16.96 -6.58
CA PHE A 371 -4.87 -16.05 -7.59
C PHE A 371 -5.82 -15.90 -8.78
N ALA A 372 -5.97 -16.95 -9.58
CA ALA A 372 -6.86 -16.96 -10.73
C ALA A 372 -7.16 -18.39 -11.18
N TRP A 373 -8.43 -18.64 -11.55
CA TRP A 373 -8.94 -19.97 -11.91
C TRP A 373 -8.11 -20.69 -12.99
N PHE A 374 -7.53 -19.95 -13.94
CA PHE A 374 -6.86 -20.50 -15.11
C PHE A 374 -5.38 -20.84 -14.88
N VAL A 375 -4.77 -20.37 -13.78
CA VAL A 375 -3.32 -20.44 -13.59
C VAL A 375 -2.84 -21.88 -13.46
N VAL A 376 -3.46 -22.65 -12.56
CA VAL A 376 -3.07 -24.04 -12.29
C VAL A 376 -3.56 -25.01 -13.38
N PRO A 377 -4.83 -24.97 -13.83
CA PRO A 377 -5.33 -25.94 -14.81
C PRO A 377 -4.67 -25.85 -16.20
N LEU A 378 -4.17 -24.65 -16.57
CA LEU A 378 -3.49 -24.43 -17.84
C LEU A 378 -1.99 -24.76 -17.82
N LEU A 379 -1.36 -25.03 -16.66
CA LEU A 379 0.08 -25.35 -16.59
C LEU A 379 0.51 -26.45 -17.58
N PRO A 380 -0.25 -27.56 -17.75
CA PRO A 380 0.09 -28.61 -18.69
C PRO A 380 -0.04 -28.18 -20.15
N TRP A 381 -0.64 -27.03 -20.45
CA TRP A 381 -0.88 -26.53 -21.81
C TRP A 381 0.05 -25.39 -22.20
N LEU A 382 0.89 -24.87 -21.28
CA LEU A 382 1.80 -23.78 -21.58
C LEU A 382 3.07 -24.24 -22.33
N ASN A 383 3.63 -23.35 -23.15
CA ASN A 383 4.90 -23.60 -23.82
C ASN A 383 6.11 -23.19 -22.96
N TRP A 384 6.50 -24.05 -22.02
CA TRP A 384 7.60 -23.82 -21.09
C TRP A 384 8.97 -23.56 -21.74
N ARG A 385 9.17 -23.94 -23.01
CA ARG A 385 10.41 -23.63 -23.76
C ARG A 385 10.63 -22.12 -23.87
N VAL A 386 9.56 -21.33 -23.83
CA VAL A 386 9.62 -19.86 -23.87
C VAL A 386 10.37 -19.31 -22.66
N LEU A 387 10.19 -19.90 -21.47
CA LEU A 387 10.96 -19.45 -20.30
C LEU A 387 12.44 -19.73 -20.49
N ARG A 388 12.82 -20.90 -20.98
CA ARG A 388 14.22 -21.22 -21.26
C ARG A 388 14.84 -20.29 -22.31
N ALA A 389 14.06 -19.85 -23.29
CA ALA A 389 14.53 -18.87 -24.28
C ALA A 389 14.62 -17.45 -23.72
N ARG A 390 13.71 -17.07 -22.82
CA ARG A 390 13.54 -15.68 -22.35
C ARG A 390 13.93 -15.44 -20.89
N TRP A 391 14.54 -16.40 -20.20
CA TRP A 391 14.79 -16.32 -18.75
C TRP A 391 15.63 -15.10 -18.35
N ARG A 392 16.62 -14.71 -19.15
CA ARG A 392 17.42 -13.48 -18.93
C ARG A 392 16.57 -12.22 -19.01
N GLY A 393 15.54 -12.27 -19.85
CA GLY A 393 14.56 -11.21 -20.02
C GLY A 393 13.56 -11.07 -18.87
N LEU A 394 13.48 -12.12 -18.05
CA LEU A 394 12.54 -12.32 -16.95
C LEU A 394 13.26 -12.46 -15.61
N LEU A 395 14.59 -12.26 -15.56
CA LEU A 395 15.38 -12.52 -14.36
C LEU A 395 14.90 -11.64 -13.19
N GLY A 396 14.56 -10.38 -13.45
CA GLY A 396 14.00 -9.51 -12.42
C GLY A 396 12.66 -10.04 -11.90
N VAL A 397 11.82 -10.62 -12.77
CA VAL A 397 10.55 -11.23 -12.36
C VAL A 397 10.78 -12.42 -11.42
N PHE A 398 11.76 -13.28 -11.74
CA PHE A 398 12.10 -14.41 -10.87
C PHE A 398 12.73 -13.98 -9.55
N VAL A 399 13.57 -12.93 -9.54
CA VAL A 399 14.16 -12.39 -8.32
C VAL A 399 13.09 -11.80 -7.40
N VAL A 400 12.14 -11.03 -7.95
CA VAL A 400 11.00 -10.52 -7.17
C VAL A 400 10.16 -11.68 -6.61
N ALA A 401 9.76 -12.64 -7.45
CA ALA A 401 8.98 -13.78 -7.00
C ALA A 401 9.69 -14.57 -5.88
N ALA A 402 10.98 -14.89 -6.06
CA ALA A 402 11.75 -15.63 -5.07
C ALA A 402 11.91 -14.85 -3.76
N GLY A 403 12.24 -13.55 -3.83
CA GLY A 403 12.39 -12.70 -2.65
C GLY A 403 11.10 -12.59 -1.85
N TYR A 404 9.97 -12.35 -2.51
CA TYR A 404 8.67 -12.28 -1.84
C TYR A 404 8.18 -13.65 -1.35
N CYS A 405 8.50 -14.75 -2.03
CA CYS A 405 8.25 -16.10 -1.49
C CYS A 405 9.02 -16.31 -0.18
N LEU A 406 10.29 -15.89 -0.09
CA LEU A 406 11.08 -15.99 1.14
C LEU A 406 10.48 -15.15 2.28
N PHE A 407 9.99 -13.94 1.98
CA PHE A 407 9.26 -13.15 2.97
C PHE A 407 7.94 -13.79 3.37
N ALA A 408 7.18 -14.36 2.42
CA ALA A 408 5.89 -14.98 2.68
C ALA A 408 5.97 -16.21 3.60
N VAL A 409 7.06 -16.98 3.53
CA VAL A 409 7.29 -18.15 4.41
C VAL A 409 8.23 -17.84 5.59
N GLY A 410 8.59 -16.57 5.77
CA GLY A 410 9.49 -16.10 6.83
C GLY A 410 8.77 -15.94 8.17
N PRO A 411 9.46 -15.36 9.18
CA PRO A 411 8.87 -15.04 10.48
C PRO A 411 7.62 -14.15 10.34
N SER A 412 6.62 -14.35 11.20
CA SER A 412 5.36 -13.59 11.16
C SER A 412 5.53 -12.09 11.42
N ASP A 413 6.59 -11.72 12.15
CA ASP A 413 6.91 -10.35 12.54
C ASP A 413 8.40 -10.08 12.28
N LEU A 414 8.69 -9.36 11.20
CA LEU A 414 10.01 -8.84 10.86
C LEU A 414 10.01 -7.33 11.06
N TRP A 415 10.18 -6.88 12.32
CA TRP A 415 10.11 -5.46 12.69
C TRP A 415 8.76 -4.83 12.27
N MET A 416 8.76 -3.92 11.29
CA MET A 416 7.54 -3.30 10.75
C MET A 416 6.78 -4.18 9.72
N PHE A 417 7.41 -5.23 9.20
CA PHE A 417 6.81 -6.14 8.23
C PHE A 417 6.13 -7.30 8.97
N ARG A 418 4.80 -7.18 9.14
CA ARG A 418 3.94 -8.16 9.82
C ARG A 418 2.92 -8.80 8.89
N PHE A 419 2.58 -10.06 9.19
CA PHE A 419 1.61 -10.85 8.44
C PHE A 419 2.12 -11.23 7.04
N PRO A 420 2.98 -12.25 6.93
CA PRO A 420 3.66 -12.64 5.69
C PRO A 420 2.74 -12.89 4.49
N LEU A 421 1.46 -13.21 4.72
CA LEU A 421 0.43 -13.31 3.69
C LEU A 421 0.34 -12.06 2.80
N ARG A 422 0.69 -10.87 3.32
CA ARG A 422 0.78 -9.60 2.55
C ARG A 422 1.72 -9.65 1.36
N HIS A 423 2.69 -10.57 1.36
CA HIS A 423 3.65 -10.70 0.28
C HIS A 423 3.09 -11.43 -0.94
N VAL A 424 1.97 -12.15 -0.79
CA VAL A 424 1.41 -13.05 -1.79
C VAL A 424 0.94 -12.32 -3.05
N GLU A 425 0.39 -11.11 -2.93
CA GLU A 425 -0.05 -10.32 -4.08
C GLU A 425 1.11 -9.90 -5.01
N VAL A 426 2.30 -9.65 -4.45
CA VAL A 426 3.50 -9.34 -5.25
C VAL A 426 4.04 -10.60 -5.93
N ILE A 427 3.93 -11.76 -5.28
CA ILE A 427 4.20 -13.06 -5.91
C ILE A 427 3.26 -13.25 -7.10
N TYR A 428 1.96 -12.96 -6.94
CA TYR A 428 0.96 -13.08 -8.00
C TYR A 428 1.19 -12.09 -9.14
N LEU A 429 1.64 -10.87 -8.87
CA LEU A 429 2.06 -9.93 -9.91
C LEU A 429 3.20 -10.53 -10.76
N ALA A 430 4.24 -11.08 -10.12
CA ALA A 430 5.37 -11.69 -10.82
C ALA A 430 4.95 -12.97 -11.60
N LEU A 431 4.18 -13.86 -10.99
CA LEU A 431 3.61 -15.04 -11.65
C LEU A 431 2.69 -14.65 -12.81
N GLY A 432 1.91 -13.58 -12.66
CA GLY A 432 1.07 -13.01 -13.70
C GLY A 432 1.87 -12.54 -14.91
N VAL A 433 3.02 -11.89 -14.70
CA VAL A 433 3.94 -11.53 -15.79
C VAL A 433 4.46 -12.76 -16.53
N VAL A 434 4.92 -13.78 -15.80
CA VAL A 434 5.39 -15.05 -16.39
C VAL A 434 4.27 -15.72 -17.19
N PHE A 435 3.08 -15.79 -16.60
CA PHE A 435 1.91 -16.43 -17.21
C PHE A 435 1.45 -15.69 -18.47
N ALA A 436 1.38 -14.35 -18.43
CA ALA A 436 1.04 -13.54 -19.59
C ALA A 436 2.03 -13.75 -20.75
N VAL A 437 3.34 -13.87 -20.44
CA VAL A 437 4.37 -14.18 -21.44
C VAL A 437 4.20 -15.59 -22.02
N LEU A 438 3.91 -16.59 -21.18
CA LEU A 438 3.69 -17.97 -21.64
C LEU A 438 2.43 -18.09 -22.51
N LEU A 439 1.32 -17.52 -22.06
CA LEU A 439 0.05 -17.55 -22.78
C LEU A 439 0.14 -16.79 -24.12
N SER A 440 1.02 -15.79 -24.22
CA SER A 440 1.31 -15.08 -25.48
C SER A 440 1.96 -15.95 -26.56
N ALA A 441 2.65 -17.02 -26.16
CA ALA A 441 3.19 -18.01 -27.07
C ALA A 441 2.13 -19.01 -27.56
N GLY A 442 0.90 -18.94 -27.02
CA GLY A 442 -0.19 -19.86 -27.33
C GLY A 442 -0.16 -21.13 -26.48
N LEU A 443 -1.31 -21.81 -26.41
CA LEU A 443 -1.42 -23.09 -25.74
C LEU A 443 -0.96 -24.22 -26.67
N ARG A 444 -0.28 -25.19 -26.07
CA ARG A 444 0.21 -26.42 -26.69
C ARG A 444 -0.91 -27.44 -26.76
N THR A 445 -1.28 -27.83 -27.96
CA THR A 445 -2.33 -28.83 -28.22
C THR A 445 -1.77 -30.16 -28.74
N ASP A 446 -0.45 -30.36 -28.66
CA ASP A 446 0.18 -31.67 -28.86
C ASP A 446 -0.11 -32.59 -27.67
N ARG A 447 -0.22 -33.91 -27.91
CA ARG A 447 -0.47 -34.91 -26.85
C ARG A 447 -1.68 -34.56 -25.94
N VAL A 448 -2.77 -34.09 -26.55
CA VAL A 448 -4.00 -33.62 -25.85
C VAL A 448 -4.45 -34.56 -24.74
N ARG A 449 -4.48 -35.88 -24.98
CA ARG A 449 -4.92 -36.89 -23.99
C ARG A 449 -4.06 -36.86 -22.72
N VAL A 450 -2.74 -36.79 -22.86
CA VAL A 450 -1.80 -36.75 -21.72
C VAL A 450 -1.93 -35.43 -20.97
N ARG A 451 -2.01 -34.30 -21.69
CA ARG A 451 -2.17 -32.98 -21.05
C ARG A 451 -3.50 -32.88 -20.30
N ALA A 452 -4.58 -33.40 -20.87
CA ALA A 452 -5.88 -33.48 -20.23
C ALA A 452 -5.85 -34.38 -18.98
N LEU A 453 -5.18 -35.53 -19.03
CA LEU A 453 -4.98 -36.41 -17.87
C LEU A 453 -4.23 -35.68 -16.75
N VAL A 454 -3.14 -34.99 -17.07
CA VAL A 454 -2.36 -34.22 -16.10
C VAL A 454 -3.20 -33.08 -15.49
N THR A 455 -3.94 -32.32 -16.31
CA THR A 455 -4.87 -31.30 -15.80
C THR A 455 -5.92 -31.95 -14.87
N GLY A 456 -6.50 -33.08 -15.25
CA GLY A 456 -7.46 -33.81 -14.42
C GLY A 456 -6.88 -34.24 -13.07
N LEU A 457 -5.67 -34.80 -13.06
CA LEU A 457 -4.96 -35.19 -11.84
C LEU A 457 -4.70 -33.98 -10.92
N VAL A 458 -4.24 -32.87 -11.50
CA VAL A 458 -4.00 -31.62 -10.75
C VAL A 458 -5.30 -31.10 -10.14
N LEU A 459 -6.42 -31.13 -10.88
CA LEU A 459 -7.72 -30.74 -10.35
C LEU A 459 -8.20 -31.67 -9.22
N VAL A 460 -7.96 -32.97 -9.32
CA VAL A 460 -8.27 -33.92 -8.24
C VAL A 460 -7.45 -33.59 -6.98
N VAL A 461 -6.15 -33.34 -7.12
CA VAL A 461 -5.28 -32.96 -5.99
C VAL A 461 -5.75 -31.64 -5.37
N ASN A 462 -6.03 -30.61 -6.18
CA ASN A 462 -6.54 -29.34 -5.67
C ASN A 462 -7.89 -29.51 -4.96
N GLY A 463 -8.80 -30.30 -5.55
CA GLY A 463 -10.09 -30.64 -4.97
C GLY A 463 -9.96 -31.35 -3.62
N TRP A 464 -9.03 -32.31 -3.52
CA TRP A 464 -8.71 -33.00 -2.27
C TRP A 464 -8.17 -32.04 -1.21
N LEU A 465 -7.20 -31.19 -1.56
CA LEU A 465 -6.64 -30.22 -0.62
C LEU A 465 -7.70 -29.22 -0.13
N ALA A 466 -8.61 -28.77 -1.01
CA ALA A 466 -9.70 -27.89 -0.62
C ALA A 466 -10.72 -28.61 0.30
N PHE A 467 -11.07 -29.84 -0.02
CA PHE A 467 -11.91 -30.66 0.84
C PHE A 467 -11.26 -30.95 2.19
N ALA A 468 -9.95 -31.20 2.23
CA ALA A 468 -9.21 -31.49 3.45
C ALA A 468 -9.22 -30.31 4.44
N THR A 469 -9.19 -29.07 3.94
CA THR A 469 -9.28 -27.89 4.83
C THR A 469 -10.72 -27.53 5.22
N GLN A 470 -11.70 -27.80 4.36
CA GLN A 470 -13.11 -27.52 4.65
C GLN A 470 -14.08 -28.64 4.15
N PRO A 471 -14.19 -29.77 4.86
CA PRO A 471 -15.02 -30.91 4.41
C PRO A 471 -16.51 -30.56 4.27
N PHE A 472 -17.05 -29.73 5.17
CA PHE A 472 -18.45 -29.28 5.11
C PHE A 472 -18.75 -28.36 3.92
N GLY A 473 -17.72 -27.78 3.30
CA GLY A 473 -17.80 -26.93 2.11
C GLY A 473 -17.86 -27.68 0.78
N TRP A 474 -17.91 -29.03 0.79
CA TRP A 474 -17.75 -29.90 -0.40
C TRP A 474 -18.55 -29.46 -1.63
N ARG A 475 -19.78 -28.97 -1.47
CA ARG A 475 -20.61 -28.49 -2.58
C ARG A 475 -19.94 -27.35 -3.35
N ARG A 476 -19.32 -26.41 -2.64
CA ARG A 476 -18.58 -25.26 -3.22
C ARG A 476 -17.34 -25.74 -3.96
N HIS A 477 -16.65 -26.74 -3.41
CA HIS A 477 -15.48 -27.34 -4.04
C HIS A 477 -15.86 -28.09 -5.33
N LEU A 478 -16.94 -28.87 -5.34
CA LEU A 478 -17.43 -29.53 -6.56
C LEU A 478 -17.83 -28.53 -7.64
N VAL A 479 -18.55 -27.45 -7.29
CA VAL A 479 -18.88 -26.38 -8.24
C VAL A 479 -17.61 -25.71 -8.79
N SER A 480 -16.62 -25.47 -7.93
CA SER A 480 -15.32 -24.92 -8.33
C SER A 480 -14.60 -25.84 -9.32
N LEU A 481 -14.51 -27.14 -9.02
CA LEU A 481 -13.87 -28.12 -9.89
C LEU A 481 -14.58 -28.27 -11.23
N ALA A 482 -15.91 -28.28 -11.23
CA ALA A 482 -16.71 -28.30 -12.45
C ALA A 482 -16.44 -27.05 -13.30
N LEU A 483 -16.44 -25.86 -12.70
CA LEU A 483 -16.12 -24.60 -13.38
C LEU A 483 -14.73 -24.64 -14.00
N LEU A 484 -13.70 -24.99 -13.23
CA LEU A 484 -12.31 -25.06 -13.70
C LEU A 484 -12.13 -26.10 -14.81
N GLY A 485 -12.72 -27.28 -14.67
CA GLY A 485 -12.67 -28.36 -15.65
C GLY A 485 -13.33 -27.99 -16.97
N VAL A 486 -14.58 -27.51 -16.92
CA VAL A 486 -15.33 -27.09 -18.11
C VAL A 486 -14.67 -25.89 -18.79
N ALA A 487 -14.29 -24.85 -18.03
CA ALA A 487 -13.66 -23.66 -18.58
C ALA A 487 -12.31 -23.99 -19.25
N THR A 488 -11.50 -24.86 -18.63
CA THR A 488 -10.25 -25.32 -19.23
C THR A 488 -10.50 -26.10 -20.52
N ALA A 489 -11.47 -27.03 -20.53
CA ALA A 489 -11.84 -27.78 -21.72
C ALA A 489 -12.31 -26.87 -22.87
N VAL A 490 -13.13 -25.86 -22.57
CA VAL A 490 -13.59 -24.86 -23.55
C VAL A 490 -12.43 -24.05 -24.09
N VAL A 491 -11.54 -23.54 -23.25
CA VAL A 491 -10.35 -22.77 -23.67
C VAL A 491 -9.45 -23.60 -24.59
N VAL A 492 -9.21 -24.86 -24.24
CA VAL A 492 -8.43 -25.80 -25.07
C VAL A 492 -9.14 -26.08 -26.40
N LEU A 493 -10.45 -26.32 -26.39
CA LEU A 493 -11.24 -26.57 -27.59
C LEU A 493 -11.21 -25.37 -28.54
N LEU A 494 -11.42 -24.15 -28.03
CA LEU A 494 -11.35 -22.92 -28.81
C LEU A 494 -9.96 -22.72 -29.42
N THR A 495 -8.91 -23.04 -28.66
CA THR A 495 -7.53 -22.97 -29.17
C THR A 495 -7.30 -24.00 -30.28
N ARG A 496 -7.81 -25.23 -30.13
CA ARG A 496 -7.72 -26.27 -31.16
C ARG A 496 -8.50 -25.94 -32.43
N ARG A 497 -9.61 -25.21 -32.31
CA ARG A 497 -10.41 -24.72 -33.44
C ARG A 497 -9.88 -23.40 -34.03
N SER A 498 -8.71 -22.94 -33.62
CA SER A 498 -8.12 -21.66 -34.05
C SER A 498 -9.02 -20.44 -33.79
N ALA A 499 -9.99 -20.54 -32.88
CA ALA A 499 -10.93 -19.49 -32.52
C ALA A 499 -10.33 -18.53 -31.47
N LEU A 500 -9.10 -18.07 -31.69
CA LEU A 500 -8.29 -17.32 -30.70
C LEU A 500 -8.96 -16.02 -30.24
N ARG A 501 -9.80 -15.41 -31.08
CA ARG A 501 -10.58 -14.21 -30.73
C ARG A 501 -11.54 -14.41 -29.55
N LEU A 502 -11.95 -15.65 -29.28
CA LEU A 502 -12.88 -16.00 -28.20
C LEU A 502 -12.17 -16.47 -26.92
N VAL A 503 -10.90 -16.88 -27.00
CA VAL A 503 -10.17 -17.45 -25.85
C VAL A 503 -10.09 -16.47 -24.69
N TYR A 504 -9.62 -15.25 -24.92
CA TYR A 504 -9.43 -14.27 -23.84
C TYR A 504 -10.75 -13.73 -23.29
N PRO A 505 -11.78 -13.39 -24.11
CA PRO A 505 -13.10 -13.05 -23.60
C PRO A 505 -13.71 -14.16 -22.71
N VAL A 506 -13.57 -15.43 -23.11
CA VAL A 506 -14.03 -16.56 -22.27
C VAL A 506 -13.27 -16.62 -20.96
N ILE A 507 -11.95 -16.42 -20.96
CA ILE A 507 -11.20 -16.41 -19.70
C ILE A 507 -11.66 -15.27 -18.78
N THR A 508 -11.84 -14.08 -19.32
CA THR A 508 -12.37 -12.92 -18.58
C THR A 508 -13.77 -13.18 -18.04
N LEU A 509 -14.66 -13.78 -18.83
CA LEU A 509 -16.01 -14.15 -18.39
C LEU A 509 -15.97 -15.15 -17.23
N VAL A 510 -15.12 -16.18 -17.32
CA VAL A 510 -14.99 -17.16 -16.23
C VAL A 510 -14.35 -16.54 -14.99
N THR A 511 -13.46 -15.56 -15.13
CA THR A 511 -12.96 -14.75 -13.99
C THR A 511 -14.11 -13.99 -13.32
N ALA A 512 -15.02 -13.40 -14.09
CA ALA A 512 -16.21 -12.74 -13.55
C ALA A 512 -17.13 -13.73 -12.80
N ILE A 513 -17.33 -14.93 -13.33
CA ILE A 513 -18.10 -16.00 -12.69
C ILE A 513 -17.42 -16.46 -11.39
N ALA A 514 -16.10 -16.67 -11.41
CA ALA A 514 -15.34 -17.06 -10.22
C ALA A 514 -15.45 -15.99 -9.11
N LEU A 515 -15.32 -14.71 -9.46
CA LEU A 515 -15.52 -13.59 -8.54
C LEU A 515 -16.95 -13.57 -7.98
N ALA A 516 -17.96 -13.72 -8.84
CA ALA A 516 -19.36 -13.78 -8.40
C ALA A 516 -19.59 -14.94 -7.41
N LEU A 517 -19.03 -16.12 -7.66
CA LEU A 517 -19.10 -17.25 -6.74
C LEU A 517 -18.37 -16.97 -5.41
N GLN A 518 -17.18 -16.36 -5.45
CA GLN A 518 -16.45 -15.98 -4.24
C GLN A 518 -17.27 -15.02 -3.37
N VAL A 519 -17.81 -13.96 -3.97
CA VAL A 519 -18.62 -12.96 -3.28
C VAL A 519 -19.94 -13.57 -2.76
N LEU A 520 -20.54 -14.51 -3.49
CA LEU A 520 -21.74 -15.23 -3.03
C LEU A 520 -21.47 -16.13 -1.83
N TRP A 521 -20.35 -16.86 -1.84
CA TRP A 521 -19.98 -17.79 -0.77
C TRP A 521 -19.36 -17.10 0.44
N PHE A 522 -18.64 -16.01 0.20
CA PHE A 522 -17.87 -15.24 1.18
C PHE A 522 -18.25 -13.75 1.06
N PRO A 523 -19.43 -13.33 1.55
CA PRO A 523 -19.92 -11.97 1.38
C PRO A 523 -19.18 -10.91 2.21
N PHE A 524 -18.32 -11.33 3.13
CA PHE A 524 -17.43 -10.48 3.93
C PHE A 524 -16.32 -11.35 4.55
N ASN A 525 -15.22 -10.70 4.95
CA ASN A 525 -14.14 -11.37 5.65
C ASN A 525 -14.48 -11.56 7.13
N ARG A 526 -14.66 -12.81 7.57
CA ARG A 526 -14.97 -13.16 8.97
C ARG A 526 -13.73 -13.31 9.84
N ASP A 527 -12.54 -13.19 9.25
CA ASP A 527 -11.28 -13.27 9.98
C ASP A 527 -11.06 -12.04 10.86
N VAL A 528 -11.80 -10.96 10.63
CA VAL A 528 -11.61 -9.63 11.26
C VAL A 528 -12.90 -9.06 11.85
N ALA A 529 -12.76 -7.98 12.62
CA ALA A 529 -13.85 -7.42 13.40
C ALA A 529 -14.95 -6.76 12.53
N ASN A 530 -16.18 -6.88 13.00
CA ASN A 530 -17.33 -6.12 12.50
C ASN A 530 -17.86 -5.21 13.60
N TYR A 531 -17.61 -3.91 13.46
CA TYR A 531 -18.05 -2.92 14.43
C TYR A 531 -19.54 -2.55 14.29
N GLY A 532 -20.14 -2.84 13.12
CA GLY A 532 -21.57 -2.64 12.90
C GLY A 532 -22.08 -1.18 12.94
N PHE A 533 -21.18 -0.19 12.87
CA PHE A 533 -21.54 1.23 12.84
C PHE A 533 -22.42 1.61 11.64
N SER A 534 -23.20 2.69 11.81
CA SER A 534 -23.80 3.37 10.64
C SER A 534 -22.70 3.91 9.73
N ARG A 535 -22.98 3.95 8.44
CA ARG A 535 -22.10 4.56 7.42
C ARG A 535 -22.58 5.94 7.00
N SER A 536 -23.78 6.31 7.46
CA SER A 536 -24.38 7.62 7.24
C SER A 536 -23.81 8.58 8.28
N ILE A 537 -23.06 9.58 7.80
CA ILE A 537 -22.52 10.64 8.65
C ILE A 537 -23.63 11.40 9.38
N PRO A 538 -24.77 11.77 8.75
CA PRO A 538 -25.89 12.36 9.47
C PRO A 538 -26.40 11.51 10.64
N GLU A 539 -26.53 10.19 10.45
CA GLU A 539 -26.97 9.29 11.53
C GLU A 539 -25.92 9.21 12.65
N LEU A 540 -24.62 9.17 12.31
CA LEU A 540 -23.55 9.20 13.30
C LEU A 540 -23.57 10.49 14.12
N LYS A 541 -23.80 11.64 13.49
CA LYS A 541 -23.94 12.94 14.16
C LYS A 541 -25.18 13.02 15.04
N GLU A 542 -26.30 12.47 14.58
CA GLU A 542 -27.54 12.42 15.36
C GLU A 542 -27.35 11.61 16.65
N VAL A 543 -26.74 10.43 16.52
CA VAL A 543 -26.39 9.56 17.64
C VAL A 543 -25.45 10.28 18.63
N ALA A 544 -24.43 10.95 18.12
CA ALA A 544 -23.44 11.70 18.88
C ALA A 544 -23.96 12.97 19.57
N SER A 545 -25.10 13.52 19.12
CA SER A 545 -25.58 14.86 19.52
C SER A 545 -25.81 15.07 21.03
N HIS A 546 -25.90 13.98 21.79
CA HIS A 546 -26.12 13.99 23.23
C HIS A 546 -24.81 14.09 24.04
N TYR A 547 -23.67 13.86 23.41
CA TYR A 547 -22.34 13.98 24.02
C TYR A 547 -21.89 15.45 23.97
N LYS A 548 -21.37 15.93 25.11
CA LYS A 548 -20.94 17.32 25.27
C LYS A 548 -19.47 17.35 25.61
N GLY A 549 -18.73 18.18 24.89
CA GLY A 549 -17.31 18.40 25.11
C GLY A 549 -16.47 17.13 24.98
N THR A 550 -15.31 17.14 25.63
CA THR A 550 -14.40 15.99 25.63
C THR A 550 -15.04 14.80 26.32
N THR A 551 -15.16 13.70 25.58
CA THR A 551 -15.91 12.50 25.96
C THR A 551 -14.98 11.31 26.11
N PHE A 552 -15.08 10.61 27.25
CA PHE A 552 -14.38 9.35 27.50
C PHE A 552 -15.37 8.20 27.58
N GLN A 553 -15.07 7.06 26.93
CA GLN A 553 -15.87 5.86 27.07
C GLN A 553 -15.16 4.78 27.88
N VAL A 554 -15.88 4.21 28.83
CA VAL A 554 -15.50 2.99 29.56
C VAL A 554 -16.25 1.83 28.91
N ALA A 555 -15.69 1.31 27.82
CA ALA A 555 -16.36 0.32 26.97
C ALA A 555 -15.34 -0.56 26.24
N ASP A 556 -15.65 -1.86 26.15
CA ASP A 556 -14.85 -2.83 25.41
C ASP A 556 -15.52 -3.15 24.06
N VAL A 557 -14.77 -3.05 22.97
CA VAL A 557 -15.31 -3.20 21.62
C VAL A 557 -15.83 -4.61 21.32
N PHE A 558 -15.20 -5.63 21.92
CA PHE A 558 -15.63 -7.02 21.74
C PHE A 558 -16.90 -7.29 22.53
N GLN A 559 -17.00 -6.79 23.77
CA GLN A 559 -18.21 -6.88 24.58
C GLN A 559 -19.39 -6.12 23.98
N ALA A 560 -19.16 -4.90 23.50
CA ALA A 560 -20.18 -4.09 22.84
C ALA A 560 -20.72 -4.77 21.56
N ASN A 561 -19.87 -5.55 20.87
CA ASN A 561 -20.23 -6.26 19.64
C ASN A 561 -20.55 -7.75 19.81
N LEU A 562 -20.67 -8.25 21.04
CA LEU A 562 -21.01 -9.66 21.28
C LEU A 562 -22.30 -10.03 20.55
N PRO A 563 -22.29 -11.06 19.69
CA PRO A 563 -23.50 -11.49 18.96
C PRO A 563 -24.65 -11.91 19.89
N THR A 564 -24.32 -12.37 21.09
CA THR A 564 -25.26 -12.83 22.12
C THR A 564 -25.74 -11.72 23.05
N ARG A 565 -25.23 -10.48 22.91
CA ARG A 565 -25.65 -9.35 23.74
C ARG A 565 -27.11 -8.97 23.37
N PRO A 566 -28.07 -9.01 24.31
CA PRO A 566 -29.48 -8.74 24.02
C PRO A 566 -29.76 -7.35 23.44
N ASP A 567 -28.92 -6.38 23.82
CA ASP A 567 -28.98 -4.96 23.51
C ASP A 567 -27.86 -4.54 22.52
N ALA A 568 -27.33 -5.47 21.72
CA ALA A 568 -26.19 -5.23 20.82
C ALA A 568 -26.42 -4.09 19.81
N GLU A 569 -27.64 -3.92 19.30
CA GLU A 569 -27.94 -2.83 18.37
C GLU A 569 -27.83 -1.46 19.05
N GLN A 570 -28.35 -1.34 20.28
CA GLN A 570 -28.27 -0.10 21.05
C GLN A 570 -26.82 0.16 21.46
N ALA A 571 -26.07 -0.85 21.90
CA ALA A 571 -24.63 -0.72 22.22
C ALA A 571 -23.81 -0.18 21.04
N ARG A 572 -24.08 -0.62 19.80
CA ARG A 572 -23.41 -0.10 18.59
C ARG A 572 -23.74 1.35 18.26
N LYS A 573 -24.90 1.84 18.71
CA LYS A 573 -25.26 3.26 18.61
C LYS A 573 -24.66 4.05 19.78
N THR A 574 -24.47 3.45 20.94
CA THR A 574 -23.96 4.16 22.12
C THR A 574 -22.43 4.32 22.13
N PHE A 575 -21.66 3.30 21.74
CA PHE A 575 -20.20 3.37 21.84
C PHE A 575 -19.57 3.65 20.47
N LEU A 576 -18.75 4.69 20.37
CA LEU A 576 -18.05 5.06 19.14
C LEU A 576 -16.59 4.64 19.27
N PHE A 577 -16.22 3.54 18.61
CA PHE A 577 -14.85 3.04 18.57
C PHE A 577 -14.12 3.50 17.30
N GLY A 578 -12.79 3.49 17.39
CA GLY A 578 -11.89 3.96 16.34
C GLY A 578 -11.97 5.46 16.13
N ASN A 579 -11.90 5.90 14.88
CA ASN A 579 -11.89 7.31 14.46
C ASN A 579 -13.27 7.79 13.96
N VAL A 580 -14.34 7.06 14.29
CA VAL A 580 -15.71 7.38 13.85
C VAL A 580 -16.23 8.67 14.53
N ASP A 581 -15.68 9.02 15.68
CA ASP A 581 -15.86 10.29 16.38
C ASP A 581 -15.55 11.50 15.48
N LEU A 582 -14.49 11.41 14.66
CA LEU A 582 -14.07 12.50 13.77
C LEU A 582 -15.15 12.93 12.77
N VAL A 583 -16.00 11.99 12.34
CA VAL A 583 -17.13 12.28 11.43
C VAL A 583 -18.44 12.51 12.17
N ALA A 584 -18.58 11.93 13.37
CA ALA A 584 -19.71 12.15 14.26
C ALA A 584 -19.68 13.54 14.91
N GLY A 585 -18.53 14.22 14.91
CA GLY A 585 -18.37 15.57 15.46
C GLY A 585 -18.34 15.58 16.99
N VAL A 586 -17.70 14.58 17.60
CA VAL A 586 -17.50 14.46 19.05
C VAL A 586 -16.02 14.42 19.34
N ASP A 587 -15.59 15.17 20.36
CA ASP A 587 -14.22 15.10 20.85
C ASP A 587 -14.05 13.87 21.73
N MET A 588 -13.74 12.72 21.13
CA MET A 588 -13.55 11.46 21.85
C MET A 588 -12.09 11.25 22.22
N VAL A 589 -11.86 10.88 23.48
CA VAL A 589 -10.52 10.55 23.95
C VAL A 589 -10.01 9.23 23.32
N GLY A 590 -10.92 8.29 23.10
CA GLY A 590 -10.61 7.02 22.44
C GLY A 590 -10.54 7.20 20.93
N SER A 591 -9.38 6.90 20.34
CA SER A 591 -9.15 6.97 18.89
C SER A 591 -8.41 5.74 18.38
N TYR A 592 -8.52 5.48 17.07
CA TYR A 592 -7.75 4.42 16.41
C TYR A 592 -6.30 4.88 16.17
N THR A 593 -5.33 4.05 16.55
CA THR A 593 -3.92 4.25 16.19
C THR A 593 -3.14 2.95 16.04
N GLY A 594 -2.23 2.91 15.07
CA GLY A 594 -1.26 1.83 14.93
C GLY A 594 -0.12 1.90 15.94
N MET A 595 0.13 3.06 16.56
CA MET A 595 1.30 3.33 17.40
C MET A 595 0.99 3.42 18.90
N GLY A 596 -0.15 4.02 19.27
CA GLY A 596 -0.50 4.28 20.66
C GLY A 596 0.45 5.23 21.39
N PHE A 597 0.14 5.52 22.64
CA PHE A 597 1.02 6.23 23.57
C PHE A 597 1.08 5.42 24.86
N ARG A 598 2.22 4.77 25.13
CA ARG A 598 2.33 3.66 26.09
C ARG A 598 1.77 4.04 27.46
N SER A 599 2.28 5.10 28.07
CA SER A 599 1.87 5.49 29.44
C SER A 599 0.39 5.78 29.54
N PHE A 600 -0.20 6.38 28.50
CA PHE A 600 -1.63 6.65 28.43
C PHE A 600 -2.43 5.37 28.27
N SER A 601 -2.10 4.58 27.24
CA SER A 601 -2.74 3.30 26.93
C SER A 601 -2.69 2.33 28.11
N ASP A 602 -1.56 2.23 28.82
CA ASP A 602 -1.41 1.36 29.97
C ASP A 602 -2.25 1.83 31.16
N THR A 603 -2.27 3.15 31.42
CA THR A 603 -3.00 3.73 32.56
C THR A 603 -4.51 3.55 32.43
N VAL A 604 -5.06 3.84 31.24
CA VAL A 604 -6.50 3.74 30.98
C VAL A 604 -6.89 2.47 30.22
N CYS A 605 -6.01 1.47 30.16
CA CYS A 605 -6.19 0.20 29.46
C CYS A 605 -6.77 0.35 28.04
N MET A 606 -6.29 1.33 27.30
CA MET A 606 -6.79 1.67 25.97
C MET A 606 -6.08 0.87 24.87
N GLY A 607 -6.86 0.10 24.11
CA GLY A 607 -6.42 -0.65 22.93
C GLY A 607 -6.33 0.23 21.67
N TYR A 608 -5.85 -0.37 20.58
CA TYR A 608 -5.57 0.34 19.31
C TYR A 608 -6.81 0.90 18.62
N GLN A 609 -8.01 0.46 19.00
CA GLN A 609 -9.30 0.93 18.49
C GLN A 609 -9.99 1.94 19.42
N GLY A 610 -9.32 2.46 20.45
CA GLY A 610 -9.94 3.30 21.48
C GLY A 610 -10.82 2.52 22.48
N SER A 611 -10.76 1.19 22.44
CA SER A 611 -11.43 0.30 23.41
C SER A 611 -10.77 0.40 24.78
N THR A 612 -11.53 0.47 25.85
CA THR A 612 -11.02 0.57 27.24
C THR A 612 -11.58 -0.57 28.10
N CYS A 613 -11.19 -0.63 29.37
CA CYS A 613 -11.63 -1.65 30.31
C CYS A 613 -12.23 -1.04 31.58
N ALA A 614 -12.84 -1.85 32.44
CA ALA A 614 -13.43 -1.38 33.71
C ALA A 614 -12.42 -0.62 34.60
N ASN A 615 -11.13 -1.01 34.57
CA ASN A 615 -10.09 -0.32 35.35
C ASN A 615 -9.84 1.12 34.92
N SER A 616 -10.20 1.50 33.69
CA SER A 616 -10.08 2.88 33.22
C SER A 616 -10.94 3.84 34.06
N TRP A 617 -12.14 3.43 34.48
CA TRP A 617 -12.99 4.24 35.34
C TRP A 617 -12.33 4.57 36.68
N TYR A 618 -11.67 3.58 37.28
CA TYR A 618 -10.93 3.78 38.53
C TYR A 618 -9.62 4.55 38.32
N ALA A 619 -8.96 4.40 37.16
CA ALA A 619 -7.79 5.21 36.81
C ALA A 619 -8.16 6.69 36.68
N LEU A 620 -9.30 6.99 36.06
CA LEU A 620 -9.79 8.35 35.85
C LEU A 620 -9.97 9.16 37.15
N GLN A 621 -10.30 8.48 38.26
CA GLN A 621 -10.57 9.10 39.57
C GLN A 621 -9.37 9.04 40.52
N ARG A 622 -8.28 8.37 40.15
CA ARG A 622 -7.12 8.22 41.04
C ARG A 622 -6.42 9.58 41.19
N PRO A 623 -6.12 10.02 42.44
CA PRO A 623 -5.29 11.21 42.66
C PRO A 623 -3.92 11.03 42.02
N THR A 624 -3.46 12.05 41.31
CA THR A 624 -2.13 12.07 40.68
C THR A 624 -1.11 12.83 41.51
N GLU A 625 0.15 12.80 41.07
CA GLU A 625 1.26 13.57 41.61
C GLU A 625 1.10 15.10 41.47
N LEU A 626 0.15 15.58 40.64
CA LEU A 626 -0.18 17.00 40.49
C LEU A 626 -1.14 17.46 41.58
N ALA A 627 -0.65 17.50 42.83
CA ALA A 627 -1.41 17.89 44.02
C ALA A 627 -2.72 17.10 44.24
N GLY A 628 -2.77 15.84 43.80
CA GLY A 628 -3.94 14.99 43.91
C GLY A 628 -5.02 15.22 42.86
N ALA A 629 -4.77 16.05 41.83
CA ALA A 629 -5.68 16.24 40.71
C ALA A 629 -6.02 14.89 40.05
N GLN A 630 -7.28 14.71 39.64
CA GLN A 630 -7.75 13.48 39.03
C GLN A 630 -7.65 13.57 37.50
N LEU A 631 -7.46 12.42 36.83
CA LEU A 631 -7.42 12.37 35.37
C LEU A 631 -8.74 12.86 34.72
N LEU A 632 -9.89 12.72 35.38
CA LEU A 632 -11.15 13.35 34.93
C LEU A 632 -11.01 14.85 34.64
N ASP A 633 -10.25 15.56 35.47
CA ASP A 633 -10.01 17.00 35.36
C ASP A 633 -8.82 17.29 34.44
N LEU A 634 -7.73 16.53 34.58
CA LEU A 634 -6.52 16.71 33.76
C LEU A 634 -6.76 16.44 32.27
N LEU A 635 -7.67 15.50 31.94
CA LEU A 635 -8.11 15.22 30.58
C LEU A 635 -9.22 16.17 30.11
N ARG A 636 -9.68 17.09 30.97
CA ARG A 636 -10.77 18.03 30.69
C ARG A 636 -12.06 17.32 30.25
N LEU A 637 -12.39 16.20 30.88
CA LEU A 637 -13.59 15.45 30.51
C LEU A 637 -14.85 16.23 30.91
N GLU A 638 -15.82 16.27 30.00
CA GLU A 638 -17.16 16.81 30.25
C GLU A 638 -18.24 15.72 30.20
N THR A 639 -17.99 14.63 29.45
CA THR A 639 -18.88 13.48 29.37
C THR A 639 -18.10 12.18 29.59
N VAL A 640 -18.67 11.26 30.39
CA VAL A 640 -18.19 9.87 30.49
C VAL A 640 -19.33 8.90 30.18
N VAL A 641 -19.11 8.00 29.22
CA VAL A 641 -20.08 6.99 28.80
C VAL A 641 -19.59 5.62 29.28
N ILE A 642 -20.33 4.98 30.18
CA ILE A 642 -19.91 3.74 30.84
C ILE A 642 -20.79 2.57 30.40
N ASP A 643 -20.19 1.51 29.86
CA ASP A 643 -20.89 0.26 29.59
C ASP A 643 -21.28 -0.44 30.88
N ARG A 644 -22.58 -0.69 31.04
CA ARG A 644 -23.14 -1.34 32.22
C ARG A 644 -22.77 -2.81 32.32
N LEU A 645 -22.30 -3.45 31.24
CA LEU A 645 -21.69 -4.78 31.34
C LEU A 645 -20.32 -4.76 32.04
N LEU A 646 -19.55 -3.67 31.87
CA LEU A 646 -18.27 -3.51 32.55
C LEU A 646 -18.47 -3.00 33.98
N ILE A 647 -19.33 -2.00 34.16
CA ILE A 647 -19.58 -1.36 35.46
C ILE A 647 -21.09 -1.12 35.60
N PRO A 648 -21.83 -2.05 36.23
CA PRO A 648 -23.29 -1.94 36.33
C PRO A 648 -23.78 -0.72 37.12
N ASN A 649 -23.04 -0.33 38.16
CA ASN A 649 -23.38 0.76 39.08
C ASN A 649 -22.14 1.63 39.34
N PRO A 650 -21.79 2.54 38.41
CA PRO A 650 -20.64 3.41 38.61
C PRO A 650 -20.89 4.39 39.76
N THR A 651 -19.84 4.67 40.54
CA THR A 651 -19.83 5.79 41.49
C THR A 651 -19.97 7.10 40.74
N VAL A 652 -20.65 8.10 41.32
CA VAL A 652 -20.74 9.44 40.72
C VAL A 652 -19.77 10.35 41.47
N PRO A 653 -18.69 10.85 40.84
CA PRO A 653 -17.75 11.76 41.49
C PRO A 653 -18.39 13.10 41.86
N ALA A 654 -17.76 13.85 42.77
CA ALA A 654 -18.18 15.22 43.07
C ALA A 654 -18.08 16.09 41.80
N GLY A 655 -19.07 16.98 41.58
CA GLY A 655 -19.13 17.82 40.38
C GLY A 655 -19.66 17.10 39.12
N TRP A 656 -20.13 15.86 39.24
CA TRP A 656 -20.72 15.08 38.14
C TRP A 656 -22.16 14.65 38.45
N ARG A 657 -22.96 14.42 37.40
CA ARG A 657 -24.32 13.87 37.51
C ARG A 657 -24.60 12.87 36.41
N ILE A 658 -25.48 11.90 36.69
CA ILE A 658 -26.02 11.00 35.68
C ILE A 658 -27.06 11.78 34.87
N THR A 659 -26.90 11.83 33.54
CA THR A 659 -27.84 12.49 32.63
C THR A 659 -28.65 11.51 31.79
N GLN A 660 -28.10 10.31 31.56
CA GLN A 660 -28.80 9.22 30.92
C GLN A 660 -28.39 7.89 31.56
N GLN A 661 -29.38 7.01 31.75
CA GLN A 661 -29.15 5.66 32.23
C GLN A 661 -30.18 4.73 31.60
N ASP A 662 -29.71 3.74 30.86
CA ASP A 662 -30.54 2.71 30.24
C ASP A 662 -29.97 1.32 30.52
N ARG A 663 -30.32 0.31 29.72
CA ARG A 663 -29.80 -1.06 29.89
C ARG A 663 -28.35 -1.21 29.43
N VAL A 664 -27.92 -0.40 28.48
CA VAL A 664 -26.60 -0.46 27.83
C VAL A 664 -25.59 0.36 28.61
N ALA A 665 -25.92 1.63 28.89
CA ALA A 665 -24.95 2.60 29.35
C ALA A 665 -25.45 3.48 30.49
N THR A 666 -24.48 4.04 31.22
CA THR A 666 -24.68 5.15 32.15
C THR A 666 -23.82 6.31 31.68
N VAL A 667 -24.45 7.43 31.39
CA VAL A 667 -23.81 8.66 30.92
C VAL A 667 -23.72 9.64 32.07
N LEU A 668 -22.50 10.03 32.41
CA LEU A 668 -22.20 11.06 33.39
C LEU A 668 -21.80 12.33 32.64
N GLN A 669 -22.30 13.48 33.11
CA GLN A 669 -21.86 14.79 32.63
C GLN A 669 -21.38 15.64 33.79
N ARG A 670 -20.34 16.40 33.53
CA ARG A 670 -19.82 17.40 34.46
C ARG A 670 -20.88 18.48 34.70
N VAL A 671 -21.01 18.91 35.94
CA VAL A 671 -21.96 19.96 36.36
C VAL A 671 -21.35 21.34 36.17
N ASP A 672 -20.07 21.48 36.57
CA ASP A 672 -19.35 22.74 36.52
C ASP A 672 -18.65 22.96 35.19
N SER A 673 -18.60 24.20 34.73
CA SER A 673 -17.80 24.57 33.56
C SER A 673 -16.32 24.35 33.82
N LEU A 674 -15.59 23.84 32.83
CA LEU A 674 -14.14 23.72 32.93
C LEU A 674 -13.46 25.10 32.99
N PRO A 675 -12.39 25.26 33.78
CA PRO A 675 -11.60 26.47 33.76
C PRO A 675 -10.91 26.63 32.39
N TRP A 676 -10.60 27.87 32.01
CA TRP A 676 -9.78 28.19 30.83
C TRP A 676 -10.29 27.56 29.50
N PRO A 677 -11.57 27.78 29.11
CA PRO A 677 -12.19 27.09 27.97
C PRO A 677 -11.55 27.41 26.62
N SER A 678 -10.78 28.50 26.51
CA SER A 678 -10.14 28.94 25.26
C SER A 678 -8.89 28.14 24.86
N GLY A 679 -8.53 27.11 25.62
CA GLY A 679 -7.32 26.32 25.43
C GLY A 679 -7.39 24.98 26.16
N ARG A 680 -6.26 24.27 26.25
CA ARG A 680 -6.13 22.91 26.76
C ARG A 680 -5.38 22.82 28.09
N LEU A 681 -4.92 23.94 28.66
CA LEU A 681 -4.46 24.00 30.05
C LEU A 681 -5.50 23.34 30.96
N SER A 682 -5.11 22.35 31.75
CA SER A 682 -6.03 21.56 32.59
C SER A 682 -5.73 21.68 34.07
N TRP A 683 -4.51 22.09 34.44
CA TRP A 683 -4.12 22.31 35.82
C TRP A 683 -2.91 23.25 35.94
N ASN A 684 -2.80 23.95 37.08
CA ASN A 684 -1.66 24.76 37.46
C ASN A 684 -1.36 24.58 38.96
N SER A 685 -0.10 24.82 39.36
CA SER A 685 0.27 24.87 40.79
C SER A 685 -0.43 26.02 41.52
N ASP A 686 -0.72 25.84 42.81
CA ASP A 686 -1.49 26.78 43.64
C ASP A 686 -0.89 28.19 43.72
N ASN A 687 0.43 28.31 43.53
CA ASN A 687 1.13 29.59 43.54
C ASN A 687 1.09 30.33 42.19
N VAL A 688 0.38 29.80 41.18
CA VAL A 688 0.21 30.39 39.85
C VAL A 688 -1.23 30.88 39.67
N THR A 689 -1.40 32.08 39.14
CA THR A 689 -2.69 32.63 38.71
C THR A 689 -2.69 32.75 37.20
N ILE A 690 -3.69 32.15 36.55
CA ILE A 690 -3.86 32.25 35.09
C ILE A 690 -4.67 33.50 34.77
N LEU A 691 -4.10 34.36 33.95
CA LEU A 691 -4.68 35.64 33.54
C LEU A 691 -5.42 35.52 32.20
N ASP A 692 -4.89 34.70 31.30
CA ASP A 692 -5.45 34.46 29.97
C ASP A 692 -4.95 33.13 29.41
N ASN A 693 -5.72 32.54 28.50
CA ASN A 693 -5.31 31.34 27.79
C ASN A 693 -5.92 31.29 26.38
N GLY A 694 -5.21 30.63 25.46
CA GLY A 694 -5.65 30.52 24.08
C GLY A 694 -4.92 29.43 23.32
N SER A 695 -5.62 28.78 22.40
CA SER A 695 -5.00 27.91 21.39
C SER A 695 -5.31 28.49 20.02
N THR A 696 -4.28 28.83 19.25
CA THR A 696 -4.50 29.32 17.87
C THR A 696 -4.76 28.18 16.90
N ASP A 697 -4.14 27.02 17.17
CA ASP A 697 -4.31 25.77 16.43
C ASP A 697 -3.93 24.58 17.33
N ASP A 698 -3.88 23.37 16.77
CA ASP A 698 -3.47 22.16 17.50
C ASP A 698 -1.98 22.09 17.82
N ARG A 699 -1.14 22.96 17.26
CA ARG A 699 0.31 22.95 17.41
C ARG A 699 0.84 24.10 18.26
N ARG A 700 0.02 25.10 18.57
CA ARG A 700 0.41 26.28 19.33
C ARG A 700 -0.66 26.67 20.35
N GLU A 701 -0.18 26.85 21.58
CA GLU A 701 -0.99 27.22 22.73
C GLU A 701 -0.27 28.28 23.55
N THR A 702 -1.02 29.22 24.12
CA THR A 702 -0.50 30.35 24.89
C THR A 702 -1.22 30.47 26.22
N VAL A 703 -0.48 30.74 27.29
CA VAL A 703 -1.01 30.94 28.63
C VAL A 703 -0.33 32.15 29.24
N ARG A 704 -1.10 33.17 29.59
CA ARG A 704 -0.61 34.31 30.37
C ARG A 704 -0.83 34.02 31.84
N PHE A 705 0.20 34.14 32.65
CA PHE A 705 0.12 33.85 34.07
C PHE A 705 0.93 34.82 34.91
N SER A 706 0.60 34.90 36.20
CA SER A 706 1.44 35.46 37.25
C SER A 706 1.71 34.41 38.32
N ARG A 707 2.85 34.50 38.99
CA ARG A 707 3.28 33.57 40.04
C ARG A 707 3.56 34.33 41.32
N THR A 708 3.17 33.74 42.44
CA THR A 708 3.45 34.25 43.78
C THR A 708 4.59 33.47 44.41
N GLY A 709 5.64 34.17 44.82
CA GLY A 709 6.85 33.55 45.38
C GLY A 709 7.70 32.81 44.34
N ASP A 710 8.78 32.20 44.83
CA ASP A 710 9.83 31.63 43.98
C ASP A 710 9.90 30.08 44.02
N GLN A 711 8.84 29.45 44.53
CA GLN A 711 8.77 27.99 44.55
C GLN A 711 8.57 27.44 43.12
N PRO A 712 9.17 26.29 42.78
CA PRO A 712 8.92 25.60 41.52
C PRO A 712 7.41 25.44 41.31
N ALA A 713 6.96 25.73 40.10
CA ALA A 713 5.56 25.60 39.72
C ALA A 713 5.45 24.81 38.41
N GLN A 714 4.26 24.30 38.14
CA GLN A 714 3.99 23.45 36.99
C GLN A 714 2.65 23.81 36.37
N LEU A 715 2.56 23.63 35.05
CA LEU A 715 1.34 23.75 34.26
C LEU A 715 1.13 22.44 33.48
N ALA A 716 -0.05 21.84 33.60
CA ALA A 716 -0.38 20.61 32.88
C ALA A 716 -1.45 20.87 31.81
N PHE A 717 -1.32 20.17 30.69
CA PHE A 717 -2.18 20.36 29.52
C PHE A 717 -2.91 19.05 29.19
N ALA A 718 -4.17 19.15 28.77
CA ALA A 718 -5.00 18.04 28.29
C ALA A 718 -4.56 17.59 26.89
N ARG A 719 -3.32 17.13 26.79
CA ARG A 719 -2.70 16.59 25.58
C ARG A 719 -1.53 15.70 25.96
N LEU A 720 -1.26 14.70 25.13
CA LEU A 720 -0.15 13.77 25.35
C LEU A 720 1.20 14.43 25.06
N ALA A 721 2.21 14.06 25.84
CA ALA A 721 3.59 14.52 25.74
C ALA A 721 4.33 13.92 24.53
N TRP A 722 3.73 14.00 23.34
CA TRP A 722 4.36 13.60 22.09
C TRP A 722 5.71 14.31 21.89
N PRO A 723 6.79 13.56 21.57
CA PRO A 723 8.07 14.15 21.18
C PRO A 723 7.94 15.26 20.14
N GLY A 724 8.42 16.47 20.47
CA GLY A 724 8.36 17.64 19.57
C GLY A 724 7.91 18.95 20.22
N TYR A 725 7.44 18.92 21.47
CA TYR A 725 7.06 20.14 22.19
C TYR A 725 8.27 21.03 22.54
N GLN A 726 8.06 22.33 22.44
CA GLN A 726 8.93 23.38 22.95
C GLN A 726 8.08 24.38 23.72
N ALA A 727 8.50 24.73 24.93
CA ALA A 727 7.83 25.69 25.79
C ALA A 727 8.77 26.87 26.07
N THR A 728 8.24 28.10 25.99
CA THR A 728 8.99 29.32 26.28
C THR A 728 8.13 30.31 27.06
N VAL A 729 8.67 30.95 28.09
CA VAL A 729 8.05 32.11 28.76
C VAL A 729 8.75 33.37 28.27
N ASP A 730 8.02 34.25 27.60
CA ASP A 730 8.56 35.49 27.00
C ASP A 730 9.81 35.24 26.12
N GLY A 731 9.81 34.11 25.40
CA GLY A 731 10.92 33.67 24.54
C GLY A 731 12.04 32.91 25.25
N THR A 732 12.03 32.83 26.59
CA THR A 732 13.01 32.05 27.36
C THR A 732 12.55 30.59 27.46
N PRO A 733 13.35 29.60 27.02
CA PRO A 733 12.98 28.19 27.08
C PRO A 733 12.74 27.71 28.51
N VAL A 734 11.67 26.93 28.71
CA VAL A 734 11.36 26.25 29.97
C VAL A 734 11.21 24.74 29.73
N PRO A 735 11.50 23.89 30.73
CA PRO A 735 11.45 22.45 30.56
C PRO A 735 10.03 21.94 30.35
N THR A 736 9.92 20.84 29.61
CA THR A 736 8.69 20.05 29.50
C THR A 736 8.99 18.59 29.79
N HIS A 737 8.09 17.88 30.44
CA HIS A 737 8.22 16.45 30.69
C HIS A 737 6.89 15.71 30.55
N GLU A 738 6.98 14.39 30.57
CA GLU A 738 5.82 13.49 30.61
C GLU A 738 5.33 13.35 32.05
N GLY A 739 4.12 13.84 32.33
CA GLY A 739 3.46 13.75 33.63
C GLY A 739 2.43 12.61 33.72
N PRO A 740 1.43 12.73 34.60
CA PRO A 740 0.48 11.65 34.88
C PRO A 740 -0.18 11.11 33.60
N ALA A 741 -0.23 9.78 33.46
CA ALA A 741 -0.78 9.08 32.30
C ALA A 741 -0.20 9.51 30.94
N GLY A 742 0.99 10.10 30.88
CA GLY A 742 1.59 10.56 29.62
C GLY A 742 1.24 11.99 29.22
N LEU A 743 0.59 12.76 30.10
CA LEU A 743 0.20 14.15 29.83
C LEU A 743 1.40 15.08 29.74
N LEU A 744 1.28 16.13 28.94
CA LEU A 744 2.30 17.16 28.84
C LEU A 744 2.28 18.08 30.07
N VAL A 745 3.42 18.18 30.75
CA VAL A 745 3.65 19.13 31.85
C VAL A 745 4.78 20.07 31.48
N VAL A 746 4.59 21.36 31.77
CA VAL A 746 5.59 22.41 31.64
C VAL A 746 6.04 22.80 33.04
N ASP A 747 7.35 22.74 33.28
CA ASP A 747 7.96 23.19 34.52
C ASP A 747 8.25 24.70 34.45
N LEU A 748 7.96 25.43 35.51
CA LEU A 748 8.28 26.84 35.68
C LEU A 748 9.42 26.98 36.72
N PRO A 749 10.67 27.17 36.28
CA PRO A 749 11.82 27.32 37.16
C PRO A 749 11.69 28.53 38.11
N PRO A 750 12.45 28.56 39.22
CA PRO A 750 12.64 29.78 40.02
C PRO A 750 13.10 30.96 39.16
N GLY A 751 12.74 32.19 39.54
CA GLY A 751 13.04 33.44 38.85
C GLY A 751 12.05 33.87 37.76
N ILE A 752 10.92 33.17 37.58
CA ILE A 752 9.86 33.52 36.61
C ILE A 752 8.59 33.91 37.36
N ASP A 753 8.39 35.21 37.60
CA ASP A 753 7.25 35.72 38.38
C ASP A 753 5.95 35.86 37.57
N GLY A 754 6.00 35.65 36.26
CA GLY A 754 4.87 35.73 35.33
C GLY A 754 5.35 35.95 33.91
N GLY A 755 4.41 35.97 32.96
CA GLY A 755 4.70 36.20 31.55
C GLY A 755 3.74 35.45 30.62
N ASP A 756 4.06 35.48 29.33
CA ASP A 756 3.35 34.75 28.30
C ASP A 756 4.08 33.42 28.00
N LEU A 757 3.55 32.31 28.53
CA LEU A 757 3.98 30.98 28.13
C LEU A 757 3.45 30.70 26.73
N THR A 758 4.35 30.37 25.80
CA THR A 758 4.02 29.82 24.49
C THR A 758 4.49 28.38 24.42
N LEU A 759 3.56 27.47 24.16
CA LEU A 759 3.80 26.08 23.86
C LEU A 759 3.66 25.87 22.35
N THR A 760 4.65 25.24 21.72
CA THR A 760 4.61 24.87 20.30
C THR A 760 4.97 23.40 20.12
N TRP A 761 4.45 22.78 19.07
CA TRP A 761 4.79 21.41 18.68
C TRP A 761 5.17 21.32 17.20
N GLU A 762 6.25 20.59 16.93
CA GLU A 762 6.67 20.22 15.59
C GLU A 762 7.11 18.75 15.54
N PRO A 763 6.71 17.98 14.51
CA PRO A 763 7.15 16.61 14.39
C PRO A 763 8.68 16.52 14.29
N ARG A 764 9.27 15.62 15.07
CA ARG A 764 10.71 15.36 15.01
C ARG A 764 11.13 14.92 13.61
N GLY A 765 12.18 15.54 13.09
CA GLY A 765 12.74 15.24 11.78
C GLY A 765 11.94 15.80 10.59
N LEU A 766 10.86 16.55 10.80
CA LEU A 766 10.05 17.13 9.72
C LEU A 766 10.88 18.04 8.80
N THR A 767 11.63 18.99 9.38
CA THR A 767 12.46 19.94 8.62
C THR A 767 13.47 19.24 7.72
N PHE A 768 14.20 18.26 8.28
CA PHE A 768 15.13 17.43 7.51
C PHE A 768 14.43 16.60 6.44
N GLY A 769 13.28 16.00 6.77
CA GLY A 769 12.46 15.24 5.84
C GLY A 769 12.00 16.09 4.65
N LEU A 770 11.48 17.29 4.89
CA LEU A 770 11.06 18.25 3.87
C LEU A 770 12.24 18.67 2.99
N ALA A 771 13.38 19.02 3.60
CA ALA A 771 14.58 19.41 2.86
C ALA A 771 15.09 18.27 1.96
N SER A 772 15.14 17.03 2.50
CA SER A 772 15.56 15.84 1.76
C SER A 772 14.61 15.51 0.60
N GLY A 773 13.29 15.55 0.84
CA GLY A 773 12.28 15.33 -0.19
C GLY A 773 12.29 16.40 -1.28
N ALA A 774 12.44 17.67 -0.92
CA ALA A 774 12.55 18.78 -1.86
C ALA A 774 13.81 18.66 -2.74
N PHE A 775 14.96 18.35 -2.13
CA PHE A 775 16.19 18.09 -2.86
C PHE A 775 16.04 16.91 -3.83
N ALA A 776 15.42 15.81 -3.39
CA ALA A 776 15.18 14.64 -4.22
C ALA A 776 14.33 14.98 -5.45
N LEU A 777 13.25 15.73 -5.28
CA LEU A 777 12.39 16.19 -6.37
C LEU A 777 13.13 17.10 -7.36
N LEU A 778 13.86 18.11 -6.85
CA LEU A 778 14.64 19.01 -7.68
C LEU A 778 15.72 18.26 -8.47
N ALA A 779 16.45 17.36 -7.82
CA ALA A 779 17.46 16.53 -8.48
C ALA A 779 16.85 15.61 -9.54
N ALA A 780 15.67 15.03 -9.29
CA ALA A 780 14.94 14.23 -10.27
C ALA A 780 14.50 15.06 -11.48
N LEU A 781 14.02 16.29 -11.27
CA LEU A 781 13.67 17.23 -12.34
C LEU A 781 14.88 17.64 -13.18
N VAL A 782 16.02 17.96 -12.54
CA VAL A 782 17.27 18.26 -13.24
C VAL A 782 17.72 17.05 -14.06
N LEU A 783 17.70 15.85 -13.48
CA LEU A 783 18.06 14.61 -14.18
C LEU A 783 17.14 14.35 -15.38
N ALA A 784 15.84 14.65 -15.26
CA ALA A 784 14.85 14.55 -16.33
C ALA A 784 15.14 15.52 -17.48
N VAL A 785 15.50 16.76 -17.18
CA VAL A 785 15.86 17.77 -18.18
C VAL A 785 17.16 17.39 -18.88
N VAL A 786 18.22 17.05 -18.13
CA VAL A 786 19.52 16.67 -18.67
C VAL A 786 19.41 15.45 -19.60
N THR A 787 18.66 14.43 -19.19
CA THR A 787 18.42 13.24 -20.03
C THR A 787 17.64 13.57 -21.30
N ARG A 788 16.67 14.49 -21.25
CA ARG A 788 15.93 14.96 -22.42
C ARG A 788 16.81 15.75 -23.40
N VAL A 789 17.66 16.66 -22.90
CA VAL A 789 18.58 17.46 -23.72
C VAL A 789 19.61 16.56 -24.41
N ARG A 790 20.24 15.63 -23.67
CA ARG A 790 21.23 14.71 -24.24
C ARG A 790 20.66 13.82 -25.35
N ARG A 791 19.40 13.39 -25.23
CA ARG A 791 18.69 12.64 -26.29
C ARG A 791 18.46 13.47 -27.55
N ARG A 792 18.09 14.75 -27.40
CA ARG A 792 17.90 15.66 -28.55
C ARG A 792 19.22 15.98 -29.26
N GLY A 793 20.32 16.10 -28.51
CA GLY A 793 21.65 16.36 -29.09
C GLY A 793 22.17 15.23 -29.98
N HIS A 794 21.97 13.97 -29.60
CA HIS A 794 22.40 12.81 -30.41
C HIS A 794 21.55 12.61 -31.67
N GLY A 795 20.29 13.07 -31.68
CA GLY A 795 19.43 13.03 -32.87
C GLY A 795 19.78 14.06 -33.95
N ARG A 796 20.57 15.11 -33.62
CA ARG A 796 20.99 16.15 -34.58
C ARG A 796 22.31 15.84 -35.30
N PHE A 797 23.14 14.95 -34.77
CA PHE A 797 24.41 14.55 -35.41
C PHE A 797 24.29 13.30 -36.31
N GLY A 798 23.13 12.63 -36.35
CA GLY A 798 22.87 11.48 -37.21
C GLY A 798 22.27 11.82 -38.59
N SER A 799 22.07 13.09 -38.91
CA SER A 799 21.50 13.57 -40.18
C SER A 799 22.44 14.49 -40.95
N ALA A 800 23.75 14.35 -40.76
CA ALA A 800 24.72 14.90 -41.70
C ALA A 800 24.83 13.91 -42.87
N SER A 801 23.95 14.09 -43.85
CA SER A 801 24.13 13.58 -45.21
C SER A 801 25.52 13.95 -45.71
N LEU A 802 26.35 12.97 -46.03
CA LEU A 802 27.49 13.15 -46.91
C LEU A 802 26.93 13.53 -48.30
N PRO A 803 27.31 14.68 -48.89
CA PRO A 803 27.03 14.97 -50.28
C PRO A 803 28.10 14.34 -51.18
N GLY A 804 27.67 13.67 -52.25
CA GLY A 804 28.52 13.18 -53.33
C GLY A 804 28.60 11.67 -53.41
#